data_AF-A0A7Y3P4Z6-F1
#
_entry.id   AF-A0A7Y3P4Z6-F1
#
_cell.length_a   1.000
_cell.length_b   1.000
_cell.length_c   1.000
_cell.angle_alpha   90.00
_cell.angle_beta   90.00
_cell.angle_gamma   90.00
#
_symmetry.space_group_name_H-M   'P 1'
#
loop_
_entity.id
_entity.type
_entity.pdbx_description
1 polymer ?
#
loop_
_entity_poly.entity_id
_entity_poly.type
_entity_poly.pdbx_seq_one_letter_code
_entity_poly.pdbx_strand_id
1 'polypeptide(L)'
;MTVLASTVVGEPGTHGATATTPNGLPLYQFIDSGAGPLPWNAHSLESSLQGTTMLGAPHAISGPNGAVIAYRTNHDHLATFSESGSTSTNSTGTTVATGQTTTSWTDYTPNNDVPTPAGDPIPFYDPSGNLDLLYVDASGHLILFTPNDPITPLWSHLHRGGAWRPFVPTDLSALTHTIAANGLASVQLNGPNATVAFRTAQNNIEVLTLTWEPGEPIPFLNGTPATLRSNLKATNPTPPTTTTTVHPTTTTTVHPTTTTTTTTRPVTSSSTSTTTTLHPTTTTTVHPTTTTTIAPAPLAFASDPIVLPGSTPQLAVITNHGDLQVFTNSPGATPAWSLLDVTTLTGAPQVTGTLALGANPTTIYLAARTSLGSVELFSTPIGGSPLGVTSPSNPFGAWTILNVTGAASGAPPLGGTLFVDATTTQVSIAGQASNWGDLFVLTTSIGSSTWSATDVSVTAGSAARTVGAAVTGTQVGTTLTLFAAGVNSPPPQGVGVYAIPSNKWGKAITDGWPIVSETGGLGTQSAPWVGFTSTSNVANSPDFLMGQSIYNSHKRVTWLSFWTVSGPMRSEPRNATTYYNHGFAAGAWVASQIDQYRSLGVGLKPDWVILDPEGYPDNHSGLDAPGGSSNAVIAQYATYWSQMLSGWSAGIASVDPSLNAGVYASQSEYRNYGLVTSSLPVFVALAFGGGGPIPVPGASGSNIRGFITFNATCTPPSALKSQENTLLNPPWGGQFNTLQFISGVYCPPA
;
A
#
# COMPACT_ATOMS: atom_id res chain seq x y z
N MET A 1 -13.13 14.77 37.79
CA MET A 1 -12.28 13.57 37.62
C MET A 1 -12.04 13.45 36.13
N THR A 2 -10.94 14.03 35.66
CA THR A 2 -10.72 14.30 34.23
C THR A 2 -9.63 13.36 33.75
N VAL A 3 -9.99 12.37 32.94
CA VAL A 3 -9.03 11.57 32.17
C VAL A 3 -8.70 12.39 30.92
N LEU A 4 -7.62 13.18 30.98
CA LEU A 4 -7.03 13.81 29.81
C LEU A 4 -6.14 12.74 29.14
N ALA A 5 -6.75 11.90 28.31
CA ALA A 5 -6.00 11.19 27.28
C ALA A 5 -5.74 12.20 26.17
N SER A 6 -4.56 12.81 26.15
CA SER A 6 -4.08 13.50 24.95
C SER A 6 -3.77 12.43 23.92
N THR A 7 -4.70 12.13 23.02
CA THR A 7 -4.40 11.32 21.84
C THR A 7 -3.48 12.16 20.97
N VAL A 8 -2.19 11.86 21.00
CA VAL A 8 -1.22 12.43 20.09
C VAL A 8 -1.32 11.62 18.82
N VAL A 9 -1.87 12.22 17.76
CA VAL A 9 -1.74 11.68 16.42
C VAL A 9 -0.55 12.35 15.78
N GLY A 10 0.53 11.58 15.68
CA GLY A 10 1.55 11.84 14.70
C GLY A 10 1.13 11.16 13.40
N GLU A 11 1.03 11.92 12.32
CA GLU A 11 0.61 11.35 11.05
C GLU A 11 1.68 10.43 10.45
N PRO A 12 1.31 9.30 9.83
CA PRO A 12 2.20 8.59 8.93
C PRO A 12 2.45 9.48 7.72
N GLY A 13 3.67 9.98 7.52
CA GLY A 13 3.92 10.94 6.45
C GLY A 13 3.77 10.30 5.05
N THR A 14 3.26 11.04 4.05
CA THR A 14 3.00 10.53 2.69
C THR A 14 3.65 11.37 1.59
N HIS A 15 3.60 10.85 0.36
CA HIS A 15 4.18 11.46 -0.83
C HIS A 15 3.25 12.50 -1.44
N GLY A 16 3.81 13.58 -1.98
CA GLY A 16 3.11 14.45 -2.92
C GLY A 16 2.63 13.67 -4.15
N ALA A 17 1.40 13.95 -4.58
CA ALA A 17 0.77 13.30 -5.73
C ALA A 17 1.65 13.33 -6.98
N THR A 18 1.98 12.16 -7.54
CA THR A 18 2.50 12.06 -8.91
C THR A 18 1.37 12.31 -9.90
N ALA A 19 1.60 13.21 -10.87
CA ALA A 19 0.66 13.71 -11.87
C ALA A 19 0.11 12.69 -12.89
N THR A 20 0.13 11.40 -12.56
CA THR A 20 -0.54 10.34 -13.32
C THR A 20 -1.55 9.70 -12.38
N THR A 21 -2.83 10.00 -12.54
CA THR A 21 -3.93 9.40 -11.76
C THR A 21 -3.81 7.88 -11.85
N PRO A 22 -3.37 7.17 -10.80
CA PRO A 22 -3.47 5.73 -10.78
C PRO A 22 -4.96 5.38 -10.81
N ASN A 23 -5.32 4.25 -11.41
CA ASN A 23 -6.59 3.63 -11.05
C ASN A 23 -6.54 3.43 -9.53
N GLY A 24 -7.47 4.04 -8.79
CA GLY A 24 -7.43 3.99 -7.32
C GLY A 24 -7.33 2.54 -6.82
N LEU A 25 -6.70 2.36 -5.66
CA LEU A 25 -6.47 1.05 -5.08
C LEU A 25 -7.58 0.71 -4.07
N PRO A 26 -8.04 -0.55 -4.00
CA PRO A 26 -8.96 -0.99 -2.95
C PRO A 26 -8.29 -0.84 -1.57
N LEU A 27 -9.06 -0.46 -0.55
CA LEU A 27 -8.58 -0.34 0.83
C LEU A 27 -8.78 -1.66 1.58
N TYR A 28 -7.75 -2.10 2.30
CA TYR A 28 -7.80 -3.26 3.18
C TYR A 28 -7.58 -2.87 4.62
N GLN A 29 -8.28 -3.55 5.51
CA GLN A 29 -8.08 -3.54 6.93
C GLN A 29 -7.37 -4.83 7.36
N PHE A 30 -6.36 -4.69 8.22
CA PHE A 30 -5.62 -5.79 8.82
C PHE A 30 -5.77 -5.70 10.34
N ILE A 31 -6.36 -6.72 10.96
CA ILE A 31 -6.60 -6.76 12.40
C ILE A 31 -5.72 -7.83 13.04
N ASP A 32 -4.93 -7.47 14.04
CA ASP A 32 -4.23 -8.44 14.88
C ASP A 32 -5.21 -9.08 15.87
N SER A 33 -5.66 -10.30 15.55
CA SER A 33 -6.54 -11.08 16.42
C SER A 33 -5.80 -11.77 17.57
N GLY A 34 -4.46 -11.71 17.60
CA GLY A 34 -3.62 -12.24 18.68
C GLY A 34 -3.64 -13.76 18.86
N ALA A 35 -4.27 -14.52 17.95
CA ALA A 35 -4.49 -15.96 18.10
C ALA A 35 -3.88 -16.79 16.96
N GLY A 36 -3.21 -17.89 17.32
CA GLY A 36 -2.70 -18.90 16.38
C GLY A 36 -1.37 -18.54 15.70
N PRO A 37 -0.85 -19.41 14.80
CA PRO A 37 0.42 -19.19 14.10
C PRO A 37 0.37 -18.03 13.11
N LEU A 38 -0.83 -17.62 12.68
CA LEU A 38 -1.08 -16.50 11.78
C LEU A 38 -2.12 -15.60 12.48
N PRO A 39 -1.68 -14.54 13.18
CA PRO A 39 -2.55 -13.78 14.09
C PRO A 39 -3.33 -12.66 13.38
N TRP A 40 -2.93 -12.25 12.18
CA TRP A 40 -3.58 -11.17 11.42
C TRP A 40 -4.75 -11.67 10.57
N ASN A 41 -5.75 -10.83 10.33
CA ASN A 41 -6.81 -11.07 9.35
C ASN A 41 -7.00 -9.85 8.46
N ALA A 42 -7.07 -10.06 7.14
CA ALA A 42 -7.28 -9.03 6.14
C ALA A 42 -8.72 -9.04 5.65
N HIS A 43 -9.33 -7.86 5.62
CA HIS A 43 -10.67 -7.63 5.10
C HIS A 43 -10.61 -6.55 4.03
N SER A 44 -11.17 -6.85 2.84
CA SER A 44 -11.41 -5.80 1.84
C SER A 44 -12.53 -4.90 2.34
N LEU A 45 -12.31 -3.59 2.27
CA LEU A 45 -13.34 -2.60 2.59
C LEU A 45 -14.14 -2.17 1.36
N GLU A 46 -13.84 -2.67 0.16
CA GLU A 46 -14.43 -2.21 -1.11
C GLU A 46 -15.98 -2.17 -1.10
N SER A 47 -16.63 -3.20 -0.56
CA SER A 47 -18.10 -3.23 -0.41
C SER A 47 -18.63 -2.19 0.58
N SER A 48 -17.83 -1.86 1.60
CA SER A 48 -18.16 -0.86 2.62
C SER A 48 -17.89 0.57 2.15
N LEU A 49 -17.08 0.75 1.10
CA LEU A 49 -16.72 2.04 0.50
C LEU A 49 -17.55 2.38 -0.75
N GLN A 50 -18.73 1.76 -0.88
CA GLN A 50 -19.65 1.96 -2.02
C GLN A 50 -18.99 1.77 -3.41
N GLY A 51 -18.01 0.87 -3.51
CA GLY A 51 -17.28 0.63 -4.75
C GLY A 51 -16.30 1.74 -5.16
N THR A 52 -16.03 2.70 -4.25
CA THR A 52 -14.95 3.67 -4.45
C THR A 52 -13.60 3.05 -4.12
N THR A 53 -12.58 3.49 -4.84
CA THR A 53 -11.18 3.14 -4.56
C THR A 53 -10.42 4.37 -4.09
N MET A 54 -9.25 4.16 -3.50
CA MET A 54 -8.46 5.23 -2.90
C MET A 54 -7.39 5.74 -3.86
N LEU A 55 -7.28 7.05 -3.98
CA LEU A 55 -6.12 7.76 -4.50
C LEU A 55 -5.19 8.12 -3.35
N GLY A 56 -3.88 8.06 -3.59
CA GLY A 56 -2.88 8.41 -2.58
C GLY A 56 -2.88 7.46 -1.38
N ALA A 57 -2.77 8.03 -0.19
CA ALA A 57 -2.65 7.31 1.08
C ALA A 57 -3.86 7.51 2.00
N PRO A 58 -4.19 6.49 2.82
CA PRO A 58 -5.16 6.65 3.90
C PRO A 58 -4.46 7.23 5.14
N HIS A 59 -5.18 8.07 5.88
CA HIS A 59 -4.76 8.52 7.21
C HIS A 59 -5.82 8.16 8.23
N ALA A 60 -5.40 7.84 9.44
CA ALA A 60 -6.32 7.34 10.45
C ALA A 60 -6.05 7.95 11.82
N ILE A 61 -7.11 8.04 12.61
CA ILE A 61 -7.10 8.49 13.99
C ILE A 61 -8.02 7.62 14.83
N SER A 62 -7.57 7.29 16.05
CA SER A 62 -8.43 6.75 17.09
C SER A 62 -8.99 7.88 17.95
N GLY A 63 -10.31 7.86 18.16
CA GLY A 63 -11.02 8.80 19.03
C GLY A 63 -11.85 8.11 20.10
N PRO A 64 -12.58 8.90 20.91
CA PRO A 64 -13.48 8.39 21.95
C PRO A 64 -14.54 7.42 21.42
N ASN A 65 -14.91 7.57 20.14
CA ASN A 65 -15.99 6.85 19.49
C ASN A 65 -15.50 5.79 18.49
N GLY A 66 -14.21 5.44 18.51
CA GLY A 66 -13.61 4.42 17.65
C GLY A 66 -12.58 4.97 16.67
N ALA A 67 -12.38 4.28 15.55
CA ALA A 67 -11.38 4.64 14.54
C ALA A 67 -12.02 5.37 13.37
N VAL A 68 -11.32 6.36 12.81
CA VAL A 68 -11.69 7.03 11.57
C VAL A 68 -10.52 6.96 10.62
N ILE A 69 -10.82 6.66 9.36
CA ILE A 69 -9.90 6.73 8.23
C ILE A 69 -10.39 7.82 7.29
N ALA A 70 -9.52 8.73 6.88
CA ALA A 70 -9.77 9.69 5.81
C ALA A 70 -8.90 9.35 4.61
N TYR A 71 -9.44 9.55 3.41
CA TYR A 71 -8.71 9.29 2.16
C TYR A 71 -9.35 10.04 0.99
N ARG A 72 -8.62 10.12 -0.13
CA ARG A 72 -9.15 10.62 -1.40
C ARG A 72 -9.75 9.49 -2.22
N THR A 73 -10.95 9.67 -2.77
CA THR A 73 -11.54 8.67 -3.68
C THR A 73 -10.97 8.80 -5.09
N ASN A 74 -11.18 7.76 -5.92
CA ASN A 74 -10.89 7.77 -7.37
C ASN A 74 -11.72 8.77 -8.20
N HIS A 75 -12.61 9.52 -7.55
CA HIS A 75 -13.33 10.65 -8.15
C HIS A 75 -12.79 12.01 -7.66
N ASP A 76 -11.61 12.02 -7.02
CA ASP A 76 -11.04 13.19 -6.35
C ASP A 76 -11.98 13.78 -5.26
N HIS A 77 -12.74 12.93 -4.57
CA HIS A 77 -13.56 13.35 -3.44
C HIS A 77 -12.85 13.12 -2.10
N LEU A 78 -13.30 13.86 -1.09
CA LEU A 78 -12.91 13.68 0.31
C LEU A 78 -13.87 12.71 0.99
N ALA A 79 -13.36 11.58 1.48
CA ALA A 79 -14.18 10.56 2.14
C ALA A 79 -13.61 10.11 3.48
N THR A 80 -14.50 9.67 4.36
CA THR A 80 -14.13 8.97 5.60
C THR A 80 -14.82 7.61 5.70
N PHE A 81 -14.12 6.68 6.34
CA PHE A 81 -14.68 5.44 6.85
C PHE A 81 -14.46 5.40 8.36
N SER A 82 -15.51 5.17 9.13
CA SER A 82 -15.43 5.10 10.58
C SER A 82 -15.92 3.75 11.10
N GLU A 83 -15.23 3.28 12.14
CA GLU A 83 -15.61 2.10 12.90
C GLU A 83 -15.82 2.50 14.35
N SER A 84 -17.07 2.42 14.80
CA SER A 84 -17.43 2.68 16.18
C SER A 84 -17.75 1.38 16.89
N GLY A 85 -17.05 1.12 18.01
CA GLY A 85 -17.43 0.06 18.92
C GLY A 85 -18.65 0.48 19.72
N SER A 86 -19.72 -0.32 19.74
CA SER A 86 -20.85 -0.07 20.63
C SER A 86 -20.41 -0.28 22.08
N THR A 87 -20.66 0.71 22.92
CA THR A 87 -20.45 0.61 24.35
C THR A 87 -21.79 0.63 25.08
N SER A 88 -21.93 -0.19 26.12
CA SER A 88 -23.05 -0.11 27.05
C SER A 88 -22.52 0.31 28.41
N THR A 89 -23.16 1.29 29.03
CA THR A 89 -22.82 1.69 30.40
C THR A 89 -23.78 0.98 31.34
N ASN A 90 -23.24 0.15 32.23
CA ASN A 90 -24.05 -0.55 33.22
C ASN A 90 -24.55 0.44 34.31
N SER A 91 -25.46 -0.03 35.18
CA SER A 91 -26.04 0.77 36.26
C SER A 91 -25.02 1.22 37.34
N THR A 92 -23.78 0.73 37.29
CA THR A 92 -22.67 1.19 38.14
C THR A 92 -21.78 2.23 37.44
N GLY A 93 -22.16 2.72 36.26
CA GLY A 93 -21.39 3.71 35.49
C GLY A 93 -20.17 3.12 34.78
N THR A 94 -20.07 1.78 34.69
CA THR A 94 -18.98 1.09 34.00
C THR A 94 -19.38 0.86 32.56
N THR A 95 -18.65 1.48 31.64
CA THR A 95 -18.81 1.31 30.19
C THR A 95 -18.11 0.02 29.76
N VAL A 96 -18.88 -0.93 29.22
CA VAL A 96 -18.41 -2.22 28.71
C VAL A 96 -18.66 -2.27 27.21
N ALA A 97 -17.65 -2.61 26.42
CA ALA A 97 -17.81 -2.84 24.98
C ALA A 97 -18.79 -4.01 24.75
N THR A 98 -19.83 -3.81 23.96
CA THR A 98 -20.84 -4.85 23.68
C THR A 98 -20.51 -5.68 22.43
N GLY A 99 -19.34 -5.46 21.82
CA GLY A 99 -18.83 -6.27 20.71
C GLY A 99 -19.51 -6.04 19.36
N GLN A 100 -20.44 -5.08 19.24
CA GLN A 100 -21.06 -4.73 17.97
C GLN A 100 -20.32 -3.52 17.37
N THR A 101 -19.61 -3.74 16.27
CA THR A 101 -18.95 -2.65 15.54
C THR A 101 -19.93 -2.09 14.52
N THR A 102 -20.21 -0.80 14.59
CA THR A 102 -20.94 -0.08 13.54
C THR A 102 -19.94 0.60 12.62
N THR A 103 -19.99 0.26 11.34
CA THR A 103 -19.16 0.89 10.31
C THR A 103 -19.98 1.93 9.55
N SER A 104 -19.39 3.08 9.22
CA SER A 104 -20.04 4.06 8.34
C SER A 104 -19.06 4.63 7.32
N TRP A 105 -19.55 4.95 6.13
CA TRP A 105 -18.80 5.60 5.07
C TRP A 105 -19.48 6.90 4.69
N THR A 106 -18.72 7.98 4.57
CA THR A 106 -19.22 9.32 4.24
C THR A 106 -18.39 9.94 3.13
N ASP A 107 -19.05 10.39 2.06
CA ASP A 107 -18.48 11.28 1.04
C ASP A 107 -18.87 12.72 1.36
N TYR A 108 -17.87 13.58 1.59
CA TYR A 108 -18.10 14.98 1.95
C TYR A 108 -18.22 15.90 0.74
N THR A 109 -17.74 15.50 -0.44
CA THR A 109 -17.60 16.42 -1.58
C THR A 109 -18.95 16.89 -2.16
N PRO A 110 -19.95 16.03 -2.40
CA PRO A 110 -21.19 16.43 -3.07
C PRO A 110 -22.02 17.50 -2.34
N ASN A 111 -21.85 17.66 -1.02
CA ASN A 111 -22.74 18.47 -0.17
C ASN A 111 -22.07 19.68 0.49
N ASN A 112 -20.77 19.92 0.29
CA ASN A 112 -20.02 20.89 1.10
C ASN A 112 -19.11 21.85 0.30
N ASP A 113 -19.27 21.94 -1.03
CA ASP A 113 -18.42 22.77 -1.91
C ASP A 113 -16.92 22.60 -1.63
N VAL A 114 -16.51 21.34 -1.42
CA VAL A 114 -15.15 20.98 -1.00
C VAL A 114 -14.18 21.30 -2.15
N PRO A 115 -13.16 22.16 -1.94
CA PRO A 115 -12.07 22.32 -2.90
C PRO A 115 -11.45 20.97 -3.28
N THR A 116 -11.17 20.76 -4.57
CA THR A 116 -10.66 19.48 -5.05
C THR A 116 -9.33 19.14 -4.34
N PRO A 117 -9.26 18.04 -3.57
CA PRO A 117 -8.05 17.67 -2.84
C PRO A 117 -6.94 17.22 -3.80
N ALA A 118 -5.73 17.76 -3.63
CA ALA A 118 -4.52 17.28 -4.31
C ALA A 118 -3.54 16.57 -3.37
N GLY A 119 -3.59 16.89 -2.08
CA GLY A 119 -2.95 16.14 -0.98
C GLY A 119 -3.93 15.21 -0.27
N ASP A 120 -3.40 14.18 0.38
CA ASP A 120 -4.21 13.25 1.17
C ASP A 120 -4.73 13.93 2.44
N PRO A 121 -5.97 13.63 2.87
CA PRO A 121 -6.57 14.27 4.02
C PRO A 121 -6.10 13.64 5.32
N ILE A 122 -5.85 14.50 6.30
CA ILE A 122 -5.49 14.14 7.65
C ILE A 122 -6.70 14.31 8.56
N PRO A 123 -7.19 13.23 9.22
CA PRO A 123 -8.20 13.34 10.24
C PRO A 123 -7.59 13.70 11.61
N PHE A 124 -8.22 14.63 12.32
CA PHE A 124 -7.93 14.90 13.72
C PHE A 124 -9.21 15.26 14.49
N TYR A 125 -9.16 15.18 15.82
CA TYR A 125 -10.27 15.63 16.67
C TYR A 125 -10.01 17.04 17.19
N ASP A 126 -10.96 17.94 16.99
CA ASP A 126 -10.95 19.28 17.57
C ASP A 126 -11.10 19.23 19.11
N PRO A 127 -10.91 20.35 19.84
CA PRO A 127 -11.07 20.38 21.30
C PRO A 127 -12.50 20.05 21.78
N SER A 128 -13.50 20.12 20.90
CA SER A 128 -14.88 19.75 21.16
C SER A 128 -15.16 18.26 20.90
N GLY A 129 -14.19 17.51 20.37
CA GLY A 129 -14.31 16.10 20.01
C GLY A 129 -14.92 15.85 18.63
N ASN A 130 -15.06 16.89 17.80
CA ASN A 130 -15.50 16.77 16.43
C ASN A 130 -14.37 16.31 15.52
N LEU A 131 -14.71 15.56 14.48
CA LEU A 131 -13.76 15.16 13.45
C LEU A 131 -13.56 16.29 12.44
N ASP A 132 -12.33 16.78 12.35
CA ASP A 132 -11.86 17.74 11.35
C ASP A 132 -10.92 17.06 10.36
N LEU A 133 -10.85 17.59 9.14
CA LEU A 133 -9.96 17.12 8.08
C LEU A 133 -9.04 18.25 7.62
N LEU A 134 -7.74 18.00 7.50
CA LEU A 134 -6.75 18.94 6.97
C LEU A 134 -6.17 18.39 5.67
N TYR A 135 -6.14 19.18 4.59
CA TYR A 135 -5.57 18.74 3.31
C TYR A 135 -5.11 19.91 2.45
N VAL A 136 -4.31 19.63 1.41
CA VAL A 136 -3.91 20.61 0.40
C VAL A 136 -4.78 20.43 -0.85
N ASP A 137 -5.39 21.52 -1.33
CA ASP A 137 -6.22 21.50 -2.53
C ASP A 137 -5.39 21.55 -3.84
N ALA A 138 -6.06 21.42 -4.98
CA ALA A 138 -5.44 21.46 -6.30
C ALA A 138 -4.78 22.81 -6.67
N SER A 139 -5.06 23.88 -5.92
CA SER A 139 -4.42 25.19 -6.07
C SER A 139 -3.24 25.39 -5.11
N GLY A 140 -2.94 24.39 -4.26
CA GLY A 140 -1.91 24.46 -3.23
C GLY A 140 -2.34 25.20 -1.97
N HIS A 141 -3.64 25.39 -1.74
CA HIS A 141 -4.14 26.01 -0.53
C HIS A 141 -4.29 24.94 0.58
N LEU A 142 -3.84 25.26 1.79
CA LEU A 142 -4.09 24.43 2.95
C LEU A 142 -5.52 24.65 3.44
N ILE A 143 -6.36 23.62 3.33
CA ILE A 143 -7.77 23.66 3.70
C ILE A 143 -7.99 22.91 5.00
N LEU A 144 -8.57 23.59 5.99
CA LEU A 144 -9.16 22.98 7.16
C LEU A 144 -10.66 22.78 6.90
N PHE A 145 -11.16 21.57 7.07
CA PHE A 145 -12.55 21.21 6.83
C PHE A 145 -13.18 20.73 8.14
N THR A 146 -14.07 21.53 8.70
CA THR A 146 -14.66 21.32 10.03
C THR A 146 -16.18 21.17 9.93
N PRO A 147 -16.84 20.50 10.90
CA PRO A 147 -18.29 20.58 11.03
C PRO A 147 -18.77 22.01 11.18
N ASN A 148 -19.93 22.27 10.61
CA ASN A 148 -20.62 23.56 10.65
C ASN A 148 -21.84 23.46 11.55
N ASP A 149 -21.68 22.90 12.74
CA ASP A 149 -22.78 22.74 13.67
C ASP A 149 -23.10 24.07 14.40
N PRO A 150 -24.38 24.41 14.60
CA PRO A 150 -24.80 25.60 15.33
C PRO A 150 -24.61 25.39 16.83
N ILE A 151 -23.39 25.59 17.34
CA ILE A 151 -23.12 25.32 18.77
C ILE A 151 -23.44 26.54 19.63
N THR A 152 -23.35 27.78 19.10
CA THR A 152 -23.64 28.99 19.89
C THR A 152 -25.01 29.62 19.60
N PRO A 153 -25.73 30.10 20.65
CA PRO A 153 -26.96 30.87 20.46
C PRO A 153 -26.77 32.07 19.52
N LEU A 154 -25.58 32.70 19.54
CA LEU A 154 -25.22 33.80 18.65
C LEU A 154 -25.17 33.38 17.19
N TRP A 155 -24.52 32.26 16.88
CA TRP A 155 -24.46 31.70 15.53
C TRP A 155 -25.87 31.39 15.00
N SER A 156 -26.71 30.76 15.82
CA SER A 156 -28.11 30.45 15.45
C SER A 156 -28.95 31.71 15.18
N HIS A 157 -28.70 32.78 15.94
CA HIS A 157 -29.38 34.07 15.78
C HIS A 157 -28.96 34.81 14.50
N LEU A 158 -27.69 34.70 14.12
CA LEU A 158 -27.13 35.33 12.91
C LEU A 158 -27.58 34.60 11.63
N HIS A 159 -27.75 33.27 11.68
CA HIS A 159 -27.96 32.45 10.48
C HIS A 159 -29.40 31.93 10.28
N ARG A 160 -30.33 32.16 11.22
CA ARG A 160 -31.82 31.98 11.14
C ARG A 160 -32.41 30.79 10.35
N GLY A 161 -31.66 29.72 10.08
CA GLY A 161 -32.11 28.61 9.22
C GLY A 161 -31.34 27.30 9.37
N GLY A 162 -30.57 27.12 10.45
CA GLY A 162 -29.64 26.00 10.59
C GLY A 162 -28.36 26.18 9.74
N ALA A 163 -27.47 25.19 9.80
CA ALA A 163 -26.27 25.15 8.96
C ALA A 163 -26.63 25.15 7.48
N TRP A 164 -26.15 26.14 6.71
CA TRP A 164 -26.34 26.19 5.24
C TRP A 164 -25.68 25.01 4.48
N ARG A 165 -24.77 24.30 5.16
CA ARG A 165 -24.08 23.06 4.77
C ARG A 165 -23.54 22.39 6.05
N PRO A 166 -23.40 21.06 6.10
CA PRO A 166 -22.96 20.36 7.31
C PRO A 166 -21.49 20.59 7.69
N PHE A 167 -20.61 20.93 6.74
CA PHE A 167 -19.19 21.20 6.97
C PHE A 167 -18.75 22.49 6.25
N VAL A 168 -17.68 23.13 6.73
CA VAL A 168 -17.12 24.35 6.14
C VAL A 168 -15.64 24.15 5.81
N PRO A 169 -15.23 24.40 4.55
CA PRO A 169 -13.82 24.55 4.21
C PRO A 169 -13.32 25.95 4.58
N THR A 170 -12.22 26.02 5.33
CA THR A 170 -11.49 27.22 5.70
C THR A 170 -10.09 27.18 5.08
N ASP A 171 -9.79 28.18 4.24
CA ASP A 171 -8.48 28.34 3.61
C ASP A 171 -7.48 28.98 4.60
N LEU A 172 -6.58 28.16 5.14
CA LEU A 172 -5.52 28.60 6.04
C LEU A 172 -4.36 29.27 5.29
N SER A 173 -4.18 28.98 4.01
CA SER A 173 -3.19 29.64 3.16
C SER A 173 -3.55 31.10 2.90
N ALA A 174 -4.84 31.44 2.84
CA ALA A 174 -5.32 32.82 2.74
C ALA A 174 -4.93 33.66 3.97
N LEU A 175 -4.82 33.04 5.16
CA LEU A 175 -4.44 33.72 6.41
C LEU A 175 -2.94 34.04 6.48
N THR A 176 -2.11 33.31 5.74
CA THR A 176 -0.64 33.40 5.78
C THR A 176 -0.06 34.01 4.52
N HIS A 177 -0.88 34.15 3.46
CA HIS A 177 -0.44 34.44 2.10
C HIS A 177 0.62 33.46 1.57
N THR A 178 0.62 32.23 2.08
CA THR A 178 1.60 31.20 1.74
C THR A 178 0.91 29.96 1.17
N ILE A 179 1.33 29.59 -0.03
CA ILE A 179 0.84 28.40 -0.73
C ILE A 179 1.62 27.17 -0.25
N ALA A 180 0.90 26.11 0.09
CA ALA A 180 1.45 24.82 0.45
C ALA A 180 2.03 24.11 -0.79
N ALA A 181 3.09 23.34 -0.59
CA ALA A 181 3.48 22.33 -1.56
C ALA A 181 2.47 21.18 -1.54
N ASN A 182 2.39 20.41 -2.62
CA ASN A 182 1.67 19.14 -2.63
C ASN A 182 2.39 18.16 -1.69
N GLY A 183 1.92 18.05 -0.47
CA GLY A 183 2.46 17.27 0.63
C GLY A 183 1.49 17.30 1.80
N LEU A 184 1.86 16.66 2.91
CA LEU A 184 1.04 16.66 4.11
C LEU A 184 1.31 17.88 4.98
N ALA A 185 0.23 18.40 5.55
CA ALA A 185 0.31 19.25 6.71
C ALA A 185 0.19 18.38 7.95
N SER A 186 0.90 18.72 9.02
CA SER A 186 0.83 18.03 10.30
C SER A 186 0.18 18.91 11.35
N VAL A 187 -0.64 18.30 12.21
CA VAL A 187 -1.35 19.00 13.29
C VAL A 187 -1.15 18.34 14.66
N GLN A 188 -0.97 19.14 15.71
CA GLN A 188 -0.95 18.70 17.09
C GLN A 188 -1.86 19.58 17.95
N LEU A 189 -2.79 18.95 18.67
CA LEU A 189 -3.70 19.60 19.61
C LEU A 189 -3.06 19.68 21.01
N ASN A 190 -3.22 20.84 21.67
CA ASN A 190 -2.84 21.09 23.05
C ASN A 190 -3.90 21.96 23.74
N GLY A 191 -4.88 21.30 24.37
CA GLY A 191 -6.04 21.96 24.93
C GLY A 191 -6.86 22.66 23.84
N PRO A 192 -7.18 23.96 23.97
CA PRO A 192 -7.92 24.71 22.96
C PRO A 192 -7.05 25.16 21.78
N ASN A 193 -5.75 24.86 21.77
CA ASN A 193 -4.84 25.31 20.72
C ASN A 193 -4.41 24.14 19.83
N ALA A 194 -4.08 24.42 18.58
CA ALA A 194 -3.38 23.50 17.69
C ALA A 194 -2.13 24.16 17.12
N THR A 195 -1.06 23.38 16.97
CA THR A 195 0.07 23.74 16.10
C THR A 195 -0.13 23.02 14.79
N VAL A 196 -0.19 23.76 13.68
CA VAL A 196 -0.26 23.22 12.32
C VAL A 196 1.02 23.59 11.59
N ALA A 197 1.66 22.63 10.93
CA ALA A 197 2.85 22.88 10.13
C ALA A 197 2.71 22.26 8.74
N PHE A 198 3.20 22.95 7.71
CA PHE A 198 3.17 22.42 6.34
C PHE A 198 4.37 22.92 5.54
N ARG A 199 4.76 22.16 4.52
CA ARG A 199 5.81 22.57 3.59
C ARG A 199 5.25 23.54 2.56
N THR A 200 5.94 24.64 2.31
CA THR A 200 5.52 25.66 1.33
C THR A 200 6.01 25.31 -0.07
N ALA A 201 5.43 25.93 -1.10
CA ALA A 201 5.89 25.79 -2.49
C ALA A 201 7.36 26.23 -2.71
N GLN A 202 7.90 27.07 -1.82
CA GLN A 202 9.32 27.48 -1.82
C GLN A 202 10.21 26.57 -0.95
N ASN A 203 9.68 25.43 -0.51
CA ASN A 203 10.38 24.44 0.31
C ASN A 203 10.87 24.97 1.67
N ASN A 204 10.09 25.87 2.28
CA ASN A 204 10.21 26.23 3.69
C ASN A 204 9.16 25.46 4.50
N ILE A 205 9.22 25.52 5.84
CA ILE A 205 8.11 25.07 6.69
C ILE A 205 7.37 26.30 7.20
N GLU A 206 6.06 26.34 6.99
CA GLU A 206 5.19 27.34 7.60
C GLU A 206 4.49 26.74 8.82
N VAL A 207 4.44 27.48 9.92
CA VAL A 207 3.84 27.04 11.19
C VAL A 207 2.76 28.03 11.62
N LEU A 208 1.59 27.49 11.95
CA LEU A 208 0.41 28.20 12.43
C LEU A 208 0.07 27.74 13.83
N THR A 209 -0.41 28.67 14.64
CA THR A 209 -1.09 28.35 15.89
C THR A 209 -2.56 28.70 15.73
N LEU A 210 -3.42 27.70 15.83
CA LEU A 210 -4.86 27.85 15.78
C LEU A 210 -5.41 27.77 17.20
N THR A 211 -6.49 28.48 17.49
CA THR A 211 -7.19 28.42 18.78
C THR A 211 -8.69 28.30 18.54
N TRP A 212 -9.34 27.41 19.30
CA TRP A 212 -10.78 27.28 19.38
C TRP A 212 -11.28 27.98 20.63
N GLU A 213 -12.31 28.81 20.48
CA GLU A 213 -13.08 29.23 21.63
C GLU A 213 -13.96 28.07 22.13
N PRO A 214 -14.24 27.96 23.44
CA PRO A 214 -15.10 26.91 23.96
C PRO A 214 -16.47 26.90 23.26
N GLY A 215 -16.78 25.79 22.58
CA GLY A 215 -18.04 25.62 21.87
C GLY A 215 -18.12 26.30 20.51
N GLU A 216 -17.03 26.81 19.95
CA GLU A 216 -16.97 27.24 18.55
C GLU A 216 -16.26 26.15 17.73
N PRO A 217 -16.83 25.65 16.61
CA PRO A 217 -16.22 24.59 15.81
C PRO A 217 -15.11 25.09 14.88
N ILE A 218 -15.08 26.40 14.59
CA ILE A 218 -14.12 27.00 13.66
C ILE A 218 -13.01 27.71 14.46
N PRO A 219 -11.74 27.36 14.27
CA PRO A 219 -10.64 28.04 14.94
C PRO A 219 -10.35 29.42 14.35
N PHE A 220 -9.61 30.23 15.11
CA PHE A 220 -8.96 31.44 14.61
C PHE A 220 -7.43 31.33 14.72
N LEU A 221 -6.72 32.12 13.91
CA LEU A 221 -5.27 32.21 13.98
C LEU A 221 -4.83 32.97 15.24
N ASN A 222 -4.01 32.34 16.07
CA ASN A 222 -3.50 32.92 17.31
C ASN A 222 -2.00 33.24 17.18
N GLY A 223 -1.70 34.52 16.99
CA GLY A 223 -0.33 35.00 16.81
C GLY A 223 0.11 35.06 15.35
N THR A 224 1.39 35.39 15.13
CA THR A 224 1.96 35.52 13.79
C THR A 224 2.49 34.16 13.32
N PRO A 225 2.16 33.73 12.08
CA PRO A 225 2.76 32.55 11.47
C PRO A 225 4.30 32.62 11.46
N ALA A 226 4.94 31.47 11.52
CA ALA A 226 6.40 31.37 11.48
C ALA A 226 6.87 30.57 10.25
N THR A 227 7.76 31.17 9.46
CA THR A 227 8.45 30.46 8.38
C THR A 227 9.83 29.98 8.85
N LEU A 228 10.02 28.67 8.87
CA LEU A 228 11.26 28.01 9.27
C LEU A 228 12.08 27.60 8.06
N ARG A 229 13.41 27.73 8.21
CA ARG A 229 14.41 27.33 7.21
C ARG A 229 15.54 26.59 7.91
N SER A 230 16.12 25.59 7.25
CA SER A 230 17.37 25.01 7.73
C SER A 230 18.47 26.06 7.60
N ASN A 231 19.08 26.45 8.73
CA ASN A 231 20.25 27.33 8.74
C ASN A 231 21.58 26.55 8.78
N LEU A 232 21.50 25.21 8.76
CA LEU A 232 22.67 24.35 8.68
C LEU A 232 23.26 24.41 7.27
N LYS A 233 24.58 24.54 7.21
CA LYS A 233 25.33 24.48 5.96
C LYS A 233 25.60 23.01 5.65
N ALA A 234 25.47 22.62 4.38
CA ALA A 234 25.97 21.34 3.91
C ALA A 234 27.42 21.14 4.39
N THR A 235 27.66 20.12 5.22
CA THR A 235 29.03 19.66 5.46
C THR A 235 29.49 19.01 4.17
N ASN A 236 30.19 19.77 3.32
CA ASN A 236 30.87 19.17 2.18
C ASN A 236 31.78 18.04 2.70
N PRO A 237 31.84 16.86 2.04
CA PRO A 237 33.01 16.02 2.18
C PRO A 237 34.23 16.88 1.83
N THR A 238 35.28 16.76 2.63
CA THR A 238 36.53 17.54 2.61
C THR A 238 36.79 18.24 1.27
N PRO A 239 36.92 19.60 1.22
CA PRO A 239 37.21 20.29 -0.03
C PRO A 239 38.47 19.67 -0.67
N PRO A 240 38.52 19.48 -2.01
CA PRO A 240 39.78 19.19 -2.65
C PRO A 240 40.75 20.31 -2.28
N THR A 241 41.92 19.95 -1.78
CA THR A 241 43.00 20.88 -1.44
C THR A 241 43.16 21.88 -2.58
N THR A 242 42.78 23.14 -2.35
CA THR A 242 42.91 24.20 -3.35
C THR A 242 44.40 24.47 -3.53
N THR A 243 45.01 23.80 -4.50
CA THR A 243 46.33 24.18 -4.99
C THR A 243 46.09 25.31 -5.96
N THR A 244 46.43 26.55 -5.56
CA THR A 244 46.40 27.71 -6.45
C THR A 244 47.44 27.51 -7.54
N THR A 245 47.06 26.88 -8.65
CA THR A 245 47.89 26.86 -9.85
C THR A 245 47.51 28.09 -10.65
N VAL A 246 48.36 29.12 -10.61
CA VAL A 246 48.22 30.28 -11.50
C VAL A 246 48.52 29.79 -12.91
N HIS A 247 47.49 29.51 -13.70
CA HIS A 247 47.63 29.34 -15.14
C HIS A 247 47.35 30.69 -15.80
N PRO A 248 48.37 31.39 -16.34
CA PRO A 248 48.12 32.58 -17.14
C PRO A 248 47.51 32.15 -18.47
N THR A 249 46.21 32.38 -18.66
CA THR A 249 45.58 32.29 -19.97
C THR A 249 45.91 33.58 -20.74
N THR A 250 46.81 33.47 -21.72
CA THR A 250 47.16 34.57 -22.62
C THR A 250 46.21 34.57 -23.80
N THR A 251 45.34 35.58 -23.91
CA THR A 251 44.52 35.78 -25.12
C THR A 251 45.16 36.88 -25.96
N THR A 252 45.74 36.52 -27.11
CA THR A 252 46.39 37.47 -28.02
C THR A 252 45.40 37.88 -29.11
N THR A 253 44.97 39.14 -29.10
CA THR A 253 44.14 39.71 -30.19
C THR A 253 45.03 40.61 -31.04
N VAL A 254 45.17 40.29 -32.34
CA VAL A 254 45.97 41.08 -33.29
C VAL A 254 45.04 41.98 -34.11
N HIS A 255 45.21 43.30 -34.02
CA HIS A 255 44.55 44.26 -34.90
C HIS A 255 45.59 44.93 -35.82
N PRO A 256 45.50 44.79 -37.15
CA PRO A 256 46.40 45.49 -38.06
C PRO A 256 45.97 46.96 -38.20
N THR A 257 46.89 47.90 -37.99
CA THR A 257 46.69 49.32 -38.28
C THR A 257 47.73 49.76 -39.31
N THR A 258 47.28 50.29 -40.45
CA THR A 258 48.15 50.72 -41.55
C THR A 258 48.39 52.23 -41.44
N THR A 259 49.64 52.69 -41.41
CA THR A 259 49.98 54.12 -41.41
C THR A 259 50.92 54.41 -42.58
N THR A 260 50.46 55.19 -43.55
CA THR A 260 51.25 55.62 -44.72
C THR A 260 51.84 56.99 -44.44
N THR A 261 53.17 57.11 -44.40
CA THR A 261 53.86 58.39 -44.21
C THR A 261 54.56 58.79 -45.50
N THR A 262 54.14 59.91 -46.10
CA THR A 262 54.75 60.48 -47.30
C THR A 262 55.57 61.70 -46.89
N THR A 263 56.88 61.71 -47.17
CA THR A 263 57.77 62.85 -46.91
C THR A 263 58.53 63.25 -48.18
N THR A 264 58.86 64.54 -48.30
CA THR A 264 58.79 65.35 -49.52
C THR A 264 60.16 65.79 -50.10
N ARG A 265 60.11 66.31 -51.36
CA ARG A 265 60.94 67.40 -51.96
C ARG A 265 62.20 67.00 -52.79
N PRO A 266 62.79 67.92 -53.61
CA PRO A 266 62.63 67.92 -55.08
C PRO A 266 63.96 67.83 -55.90
N VAL A 267 63.86 67.46 -57.20
CA VAL A 267 64.92 67.53 -58.27
C VAL A 267 66.09 66.55 -58.06
N THR A 268 66.54 65.62 -58.93
CA THR A 268 66.46 65.35 -60.38
C THR A 268 66.69 63.84 -60.60
N SER A 269 66.09 63.28 -61.66
CA SER A 269 66.34 61.97 -62.29
C SER A 269 66.09 60.64 -61.51
N SER A 270 65.20 59.84 -62.14
CA SER A 270 65.05 58.37 -62.12
C SER A 270 64.40 57.65 -60.92
N SER A 271 63.22 57.07 -61.21
CA SER A 271 62.48 55.94 -60.61
C SER A 271 62.40 55.79 -59.09
N THR A 272 61.22 56.10 -58.53
CA THR A 272 60.85 55.85 -57.12
C THR A 272 60.30 54.44 -56.93
N SER A 273 60.81 53.71 -55.93
CA SER A 273 60.29 52.44 -55.42
C SER A 273 59.62 52.66 -54.06
N THR A 274 58.44 52.06 -53.85
CA THR A 274 57.66 52.16 -52.60
C THR A 274 57.95 50.93 -51.74
N THR A 275 58.35 51.11 -50.48
CA THR A 275 58.54 50.03 -49.51
C THR A 275 57.51 50.16 -48.39
N THR A 276 56.75 49.09 -48.11
CA THR A 276 55.72 49.03 -47.07
C THR A 276 56.25 48.22 -45.89
N THR A 277 56.30 48.81 -44.70
CA THR A 277 56.67 48.12 -43.44
C THR A 277 55.44 47.95 -42.56
N LEU A 278 55.15 46.71 -42.14
CA LEU A 278 54.09 46.39 -41.17
C LEU A 278 54.71 46.27 -39.78
N HIS A 279 54.16 46.97 -38.80
CA HIS A 279 54.56 46.86 -37.39
C HIS A 279 53.35 46.38 -36.56
N PRO A 280 53.41 45.20 -35.93
CA PRO A 280 52.35 44.76 -35.02
C PRO A 280 52.55 45.40 -33.64
N THR A 281 51.50 45.97 -33.08
CA THR A 281 51.45 46.45 -31.69
C THR A 281 50.69 45.43 -30.84
N THR A 282 51.29 44.97 -29.75
CA THR A 282 50.67 44.03 -28.80
C THR A 282 50.27 44.78 -27.53
N THR A 283 48.99 44.73 -27.16
CA THR A 283 48.49 45.29 -25.89
C THR A 283 48.11 44.13 -24.96
N THR A 284 48.67 44.11 -23.76
CA THR A 284 48.40 43.07 -22.75
C THR A 284 47.46 43.64 -21.69
N THR A 285 46.25 43.10 -21.55
CA THR A 285 45.29 43.50 -20.51
C THR A 285 45.14 42.37 -19.50
N VAL A 286 45.46 42.63 -18.23
CA VAL A 286 45.28 41.67 -17.13
C VAL A 286 43.94 41.96 -16.46
N HIS A 287 42.97 41.05 -16.58
CA HIS A 287 41.72 41.11 -15.83
C HIS A 287 41.83 40.20 -14.59
N PRO A 288 41.79 40.75 -13.36
CA PRO A 288 41.62 39.91 -12.17
C PRO A 288 40.21 39.30 -12.19
N THR A 289 40.13 37.98 -12.15
CA THR A 289 38.86 37.26 -11.94
C THR A 289 38.62 37.17 -10.44
N THR A 290 37.73 38.01 -9.91
CA THR A 290 37.25 37.90 -8.54
C THR A 290 36.19 36.79 -8.50
N THR A 291 36.51 35.64 -7.92
CA THR A 291 35.51 34.60 -7.66
C THR A 291 34.73 35.00 -6.42
N THR A 292 33.52 35.51 -6.60
CA THR A 292 32.59 35.72 -5.48
C THR A 292 32.08 34.34 -5.04
N THR A 293 32.58 33.82 -3.92
CA THR A 293 31.94 32.67 -3.25
C THR A 293 30.55 33.11 -2.79
N ILE A 294 29.53 32.70 -3.54
CA ILE A 294 28.13 32.80 -3.12
C ILE A 294 27.99 31.95 -1.85
N ALA A 295 27.41 32.52 -0.80
CA ALA A 295 27.13 31.75 0.42
C ALA A 295 26.31 30.50 0.05
N PRO A 296 26.62 29.31 0.60
CA PRO A 296 25.83 28.12 0.34
C PRO A 296 24.35 28.39 0.63
N ALA A 297 23.48 28.03 -0.31
CA ALA A 297 22.04 28.14 -0.09
C ALA A 297 21.63 27.32 1.14
N PRO A 298 20.61 27.76 1.90
CA PRO A 298 19.99 26.95 2.95
C PRO A 298 19.65 25.56 2.44
N LEU A 299 19.81 24.53 3.28
CA LEU A 299 19.38 23.18 2.92
C LEU A 299 17.86 23.15 2.73
N ALA A 300 17.45 22.55 1.62
CA ALA A 300 16.05 22.34 1.30
C ALA A 300 15.49 21.18 2.13
N PHE A 301 14.20 21.19 2.46
CA PHE A 301 13.57 20.05 3.11
C PHE A 301 13.20 18.97 2.08
N ALA A 302 13.27 17.70 2.48
CA ALA A 302 12.91 16.53 1.69
C ALA A 302 11.63 15.85 2.18
N SER A 303 11.29 15.99 3.46
CA SER A 303 10.03 15.50 4.03
C SER A 303 9.03 16.65 4.22
N ASP A 304 7.77 16.29 4.39
CA ASP A 304 6.80 17.15 5.06
C ASP A 304 7.11 17.21 6.57
N PRO A 305 6.69 18.27 7.27
CA PRO A 305 6.94 18.41 8.70
C PRO A 305 6.02 17.49 9.51
N ILE A 306 6.49 17.05 10.67
CA ILE A 306 5.67 16.35 11.66
C ILE A 306 5.71 17.12 12.97
N VAL A 307 4.55 17.57 13.46
CA VAL A 307 4.45 18.31 14.72
C VAL A 307 4.55 17.31 15.88
N LEU A 308 5.46 17.56 16.81
CA LEU A 308 5.73 16.67 17.94
C LEU A 308 4.81 17.01 19.13
N PRO A 309 4.37 16.02 19.92
CA PRO A 309 3.60 16.28 21.12
C PRO A 309 4.41 17.00 22.18
N GLY A 310 3.78 17.98 22.81
CA GLY A 310 4.36 18.69 23.94
C GLY A 310 3.60 19.94 24.29
N SER A 311 4.00 20.56 25.40
CA SER A 311 3.48 21.87 25.82
C SER A 311 4.07 23.02 25.01
N THR A 312 5.24 22.82 24.39
CA THR A 312 5.92 23.78 23.51
C THR A 312 5.83 23.28 22.07
N PRO A 313 5.46 24.14 21.09
CA PRO A 313 5.46 23.74 19.70
C PRO A 313 6.82 23.23 19.25
N GLN A 314 6.83 21.99 18.75
CA GLN A 314 8.01 21.33 18.21
C GLN A 314 7.63 20.64 16.91
N LEU A 315 8.56 20.58 15.94
CA LEU A 315 8.35 19.81 14.73
C LEU A 315 9.65 19.20 14.23
N ALA A 316 9.55 18.06 13.57
CA ALA A 316 10.66 17.38 12.93
C ALA A 316 10.53 17.38 11.41
N VAL A 317 11.67 17.44 10.72
CA VAL A 317 11.79 17.39 9.26
C VAL A 317 13.06 16.66 8.85
N ILE A 318 13.07 16.13 7.63
CA ILE A 318 14.27 15.60 6.99
C ILE A 318 14.74 16.60 5.93
N THR A 319 16.05 16.90 5.90
CA THR A 319 16.65 17.72 4.84
C THR A 319 16.86 16.90 3.55
N ASN A 320 17.10 17.57 2.43
CA ASN A 320 17.53 16.94 1.18
C ASN A 320 18.89 16.24 1.25
N HIS A 321 19.64 16.42 2.35
CA HIS A 321 20.85 15.66 2.65
C HIS A 321 20.58 14.44 3.55
N GLY A 322 19.35 14.29 4.03
CA GLY A 322 18.91 13.19 4.87
C GLY A 322 19.15 13.38 6.36
N ASP A 323 19.39 14.62 6.80
CA ASP A 323 19.54 14.94 8.22
C ASP A 323 18.15 15.14 8.84
N LEU A 324 17.88 14.45 9.95
CA LEU A 324 16.72 14.66 10.80
C LEU A 324 16.96 15.89 11.66
N GLN A 325 16.11 16.89 11.49
CA GLN A 325 16.15 18.15 12.20
C GLN A 325 14.90 18.35 13.04
N VAL A 326 15.07 18.90 14.25
CA VAL A 326 13.96 19.27 15.15
C VAL A 326 14.00 20.75 15.43
N PHE A 327 12.90 21.43 15.14
CA PHE A 327 12.67 22.83 15.48
C PHE A 327 11.87 22.90 16.78
N THR A 328 12.30 23.75 17.71
CA THR A 328 11.60 23.99 18.98
C THR A 328 11.30 25.46 19.16
N ASN A 329 10.04 25.78 19.40
CA ASN A 329 9.61 27.11 19.78
C ASN A 329 9.89 27.35 21.27
N SER A 330 10.65 28.40 21.57
CA SER A 330 10.87 28.93 22.91
C SER A 330 10.24 30.32 22.99
N PRO A 331 8.97 30.42 23.43
CA PRO A 331 8.28 31.71 23.50
C PRO A 331 9.08 32.72 24.32
N GLY A 332 9.41 33.87 23.72
CA GLY A 332 10.20 34.92 24.36
C GLY A 332 11.72 34.85 24.14
N ALA A 333 12.24 33.81 23.47
CA ALA A 333 13.62 33.77 23.02
C ALA A 333 13.83 34.52 21.68
N THR A 334 15.07 34.96 21.42
CA THR A 334 15.47 35.55 20.13
C THR A 334 16.70 34.81 19.57
N PRO A 335 16.56 34.03 18.48
CA PRO A 335 15.34 33.73 17.73
C PRO A 335 14.35 32.86 18.54
N ALA A 336 13.05 33.01 18.28
CA ALA A 336 12.00 32.27 18.97
C ALA A 336 12.01 30.76 18.64
N TRP A 337 12.63 30.39 17.52
CA TRP A 337 12.81 29.00 17.10
C TRP A 337 14.28 28.61 17.17
N SER A 338 14.55 27.49 17.81
CA SER A 338 15.87 26.83 17.82
C SER A 338 15.83 25.57 16.96
N LEU A 339 16.98 25.22 16.38
CA LEU A 339 17.15 24.04 15.52
C LEU A 339 18.15 23.08 16.16
N LEU A 340 17.80 21.80 16.20
CA LEU A 340 18.68 20.69 16.54
C LEU A 340 18.82 19.75 15.33
N ASP A 341 20.06 19.37 15.01
CA ASP A 341 20.35 18.26 14.10
C ASP A 341 20.45 16.96 14.91
N VAL A 342 19.40 16.14 14.84
CA VAL A 342 19.31 14.87 15.56
C VAL A 342 20.22 13.83 14.92
N THR A 343 20.37 13.84 13.60
CA THR A 343 21.27 12.93 12.87
C THR A 343 22.70 13.12 13.33
N THR A 344 23.19 14.36 13.34
CA THR A 344 24.53 14.69 13.83
C THR A 344 24.68 14.39 15.33
N LEU A 345 23.68 14.71 16.15
CA LEU A 345 23.72 14.48 17.60
C LEU A 345 23.87 12.99 17.94
N THR A 346 23.16 12.13 17.23
CA THR A 346 23.08 10.69 17.52
C THR A 346 24.10 9.86 16.74
N GLY A 347 24.74 10.44 15.72
CA GLY A 347 25.58 9.69 14.78
C GLY A 347 24.78 8.74 13.89
N ALA A 348 23.48 9.01 13.70
CA ALA A 348 22.61 8.19 12.86
C ALA A 348 23.01 8.27 11.38
N PRO A 349 22.69 7.24 10.58
CA PRO A 349 22.80 7.35 9.14
C PRO A 349 21.81 8.38 8.58
N GLN A 350 22.08 8.87 7.37
CA GLN A 350 21.15 9.73 6.64
C GLN A 350 19.86 8.97 6.31
N VAL A 351 18.73 9.65 6.53
CA VAL A 351 17.37 9.15 6.30
C VAL A 351 16.71 9.88 5.15
N THR A 352 15.60 9.35 4.63
CA THR A 352 14.89 9.86 3.47
C THR A 352 13.41 9.51 3.56
N GLY A 353 12.62 10.17 2.71
CA GLY A 353 11.19 9.94 2.61
C GLY A 353 10.44 10.61 3.75
N THR A 354 9.39 9.96 4.22
CA THR A 354 8.45 10.52 5.16
C THR A 354 8.78 10.12 6.60
N LEU A 355 8.51 11.03 7.53
CA LEU A 355 8.57 10.75 8.95
C LEU A 355 7.26 10.09 9.40
N ALA A 356 7.36 9.18 10.36
CA ALA A 356 6.23 8.64 11.07
C ALA A 356 6.43 8.82 12.57
N LEU A 357 5.37 9.23 13.27
CA LEU A 357 5.42 9.56 14.69
C LEU A 357 4.46 8.67 15.46
N GLY A 358 4.95 8.07 16.53
CA GLY A 358 4.14 7.49 17.59
C GLY A 358 4.60 8.06 18.93
N ALA A 359 3.69 8.18 19.89
CA ALA A 359 4.04 8.65 21.21
C ALA A 359 3.22 7.94 22.27
N ASN A 360 3.87 7.58 23.36
CA ASN A 360 3.20 7.18 24.59
C ASN A 360 3.29 8.36 25.60
N PRO A 361 2.69 8.27 26.80
CA PRO A 361 2.67 9.38 27.75
C PRO A 361 4.05 9.92 28.16
N THR A 362 5.13 9.18 27.95
CA THR A 362 6.49 9.53 28.41
C THR A 362 7.50 9.72 27.30
N THR A 363 7.24 9.27 26.07
CA THR A 363 8.26 9.15 25.03
C THR A 363 7.69 9.39 23.64
N ILE A 364 8.40 10.19 22.85
CA ILE A 364 8.21 10.39 21.42
C ILE A 364 9.08 9.39 20.66
N TYR A 365 8.50 8.78 19.63
CA TYR A 365 9.17 7.89 18.69
C TYR A 365 8.99 8.42 17.26
N LEU A 366 10.09 8.75 16.61
CA LEU A 366 10.13 9.12 15.20
C LEU A 366 10.81 8.01 14.41
N ALA A 367 10.09 7.41 13.47
CA ALA A 367 10.66 6.45 12.54
C ALA A 367 10.91 7.13 11.18
N ALA A 368 12.07 6.83 10.61
CA ALA A 368 12.46 7.25 9.26
C ALA A 368 13.21 6.11 8.57
N ARG A 369 13.37 6.20 7.25
CA ARG A 369 14.03 5.15 6.46
C ARG A 369 15.34 5.65 5.88
N THR A 370 16.36 4.82 5.82
CA THR A 370 17.55 5.07 4.99
C THR A 370 17.22 4.88 3.50
N SER A 371 18.12 5.30 2.60
CA SER A 371 17.97 5.07 1.15
C SER A 371 17.93 3.58 0.77
N LEU A 372 18.44 2.70 1.64
CA LEU A 372 18.39 1.25 1.49
C LEU A 372 17.14 0.62 2.11
N GLY A 373 16.26 1.41 2.74
CA GLY A 373 15.03 0.93 3.38
C GLY A 373 15.20 0.44 4.83
N SER A 374 16.37 0.56 5.44
CA SER A 374 16.53 0.29 6.89
C SER A 374 15.76 1.32 7.70
N VAL A 375 15.00 0.88 8.70
CA VAL A 375 14.20 1.72 9.59
C VAL A 375 15.04 2.17 10.77
N GLU A 376 15.18 3.48 10.91
CA GLU A 376 15.84 4.15 12.03
C GLU A 376 14.77 4.74 12.96
N LEU A 377 14.79 4.36 14.24
CA LEU A 377 13.88 4.83 15.28
C LEU A 377 14.61 5.79 16.21
N PHE A 378 14.24 7.06 16.14
CA PHE A 378 14.69 8.12 17.02
C PHE A 378 13.72 8.25 18.19
N SER A 379 14.20 8.33 19.43
CA SER A 379 13.33 8.51 20.59
C SER A 379 13.83 9.53 21.60
N THR A 380 12.89 10.23 22.24
CA THR A 380 13.17 11.24 23.27
C THR A 380 12.03 11.34 24.30
N PRO A 381 12.28 11.65 25.58
CA PRO A 381 11.22 11.82 26.57
C PRO A 381 10.29 13.02 26.30
N ILE A 382 9.00 12.88 26.60
CA ILE A 382 8.03 14.00 26.60
C ILE A 382 8.20 14.82 27.87
N GLY A 383 8.40 16.13 27.74
CA GLY A 383 8.26 17.07 28.87
C GLY A 383 9.31 16.94 29.97
N GLY A 384 10.48 16.33 29.71
CA GLY A 384 11.60 16.35 30.64
C GLY A 384 12.10 17.78 30.86
N SER A 385 11.60 18.46 31.90
CA SER A 385 12.34 19.57 32.51
C SER A 385 13.69 19.01 32.97
N PRO A 386 14.82 19.68 32.67
CA PRO A 386 16.14 19.23 33.09
C PRO A 386 16.32 19.49 34.60
N LEU A 387 15.60 18.77 35.44
CA LEU A 387 15.89 18.75 36.87
C LEU A 387 17.11 17.84 37.08
N GLY A 388 18.29 18.43 36.90
CA GLY A 388 19.56 17.83 37.31
C GLY A 388 20.83 18.35 36.62
N VAL A 389 20.76 19.07 35.50
CA VAL A 389 21.97 19.58 34.82
C VAL A 389 21.86 21.08 34.57
N THR A 390 22.58 21.87 35.38
CA THR A 390 22.70 23.32 35.31
C THR A 390 23.53 23.83 34.11
N SER A 391 23.49 23.16 32.96
CA SER A 391 24.17 23.67 31.75
C SER A 391 23.14 24.33 30.82
N PRO A 392 23.26 25.63 30.50
CA PRO A 392 22.37 26.36 29.59
C PRO A 392 22.38 25.88 28.13
N SER A 393 22.92 24.69 27.84
CA SER A 393 23.33 24.27 26.50
C SER A 393 22.57 23.06 25.94
N ASN A 394 21.55 22.51 26.63
CA ASN A 394 20.77 21.43 26.03
C ASN A 394 19.28 21.45 26.44
N PRO A 395 18.45 22.29 25.78
CA PRO A 395 16.99 22.24 25.93
C PRO A 395 16.35 20.99 25.31
N PHE A 396 17.16 20.12 24.69
CA PHE A 396 16.72 18.91 24.03
C PHE A 396 16.92 17.72 24.97
N GLY A 397 15.84 16.98 25.27
CA GLY A 397 15.96 15.67 25.90
C GLY A 397 16.96 14.78 25.14
N ALA A 398 17.59 13.82 25.82
CA ALA A 398 18.55 12.93 25.19
C ALA A 398 17.88 12.11 24.07
N TRP A 399 18.13 12.47 22.82
CA TRP A 399 17.73 11.68 21.66
C TRP A 399 18.56 10.40 21.61
N THR A 400 17.89 9.28 21.38
CA THR A 400 18.53 7.98 21.11
C THR A 400 18.12 7.48 19.74
N ILE A 401 18.93 6.60 19.15
CA ILE A 401 18.69 6.01 17.83
C ILE A 401 18.81 4.49 17.88
N LEU A 402 17.96 3.80 17.14
CA LEU A 402 18.02 2.35 16.94
C LEU A 402 17.71 1.99 15.48
N ASN A 403 18.58 1.21 14.85
CA ASN A 403 18.27 0.53 13.60
C ASN A 403 17.34 -0.66 13.89
N VAL A 404 16.04 -0.46 13.70
CA VAL A 404 15.00 -1.45 14.00
C VAL A 404 15.05 -2.62 13.02
N THR A 405 15.32 -2.36 11.74
CA THR A 405 15.45 -3.43 10.73
C THR A 405 16.59 -4.38 11.08
N GLY A 406 17.71 -3.86 11.59
CA GLY A 406 18.84 -4.68 12.06
C GLY A 406 18.57 -5.40 13.39
N ALA A 407 17.72 -4.83 14.25
CA ALA A 407 17.36 -5.43 15.54
C ALA A 407 16.28 -6.52 15.42
N ALA A 408 15.40 -6.42 14.42
CA ALA A 408 14.29 -7.34 14.19
C ALA A 408 14.72 -8.47 13.23
N SER A 409 14.93 -9.68 13.77
CA SER A 409 15.33 -10.83 12.95
C SER A 409 14.30 -11.13 11.86
N GLY A 410 14.75 -11.22 10.60
CA GLY A 410 13.89 -11.50 9.45
C GLY A 410 13.17 -10.27 8.87
N ALA A 411 13.38 -9.07 9.43
CA ALA A 411 12.82 -7.85 8.86
C ALA A 411 13.42 -7.55 7.47
N PRO A 412 12.58 -7.30 6.44
CA PRO A 412 13.07 -6.77 5.19
C PRO A 412 13.36 -5.27 5.30
N PRO A 413 14.10 -4.70 4.35
CA PRO A 413 14.06 -3.26 4.15
C PRO A 413 12.62 -2.82 3.82
N LEU A 414 12.19 -1.70 4.40
CA LEU A 414 10.86 -1.15 4.20
C LEU A 414 10.84 -0.03 3.15
N GLY A 415 9.77 -0.02 2.37
CA GLY A 415 9.39 0.95 1.35
C GLY A 415 8.32 1.92 1.85
N GLY A 416 7.99 2.93 1.04
CA GLY A 416 6.78 3.72 1.22
C GLY A 416 6.71 4.54 2.51
N THR A 417 5.50 4.73 3.02
CA THR A 417 5.24 5.42 4.28
C THR A 417 5.28 4.44 5.43
N LEU A 418 5.84 4.89 6.55
CA LEU A 418 5.79 4.13 7.79
C LEU A 418 4.57 4.56 8.61
N PHE A 419 4.08 3.64 9.42
CA PHE A 419 3.17 3.94 10.53
C PHE A 419 3.85 3.54 11.84
N VAL A 420 3.70 4.36 12.88
CA VAL A 420 4.23 4.08 14.21
C VAL A 420 3.10 4.16 15.21
N ASP A 421 2.90 3.10 15.98
CA ASP A 421 2.06 3.09 17.18
C ASP A 421 2.94 2.89 18.42
N ALA A 422 2.59 3.60 19.49
CA ALA A 422 3.31 3.51 20.75
C ALA A 422 2.32 3.53 21.91
N THR A 423 2.15 2.37 22.54
CA THR A 423 1.39 2.22 23.77
C THR A 423 2.30 2.34 24.98
N THR A 424 1.72 2.24 26.18
CA THR A 424 2.50 2.18 27.43
C THR A 424 3.32 0.90 27.56
N THR A 425 3.03 -0.14 26.76
CA THR A 425 3.65 -1.46 26.87
C THR A 425 4.38 -1.93 25.60
N GLN A 426 4.11 -1.33 24.44
CA GLN A 426 4.64 -1.78 23.15
C GLN A 426 4.88 -0.61 22.20
N VAL A 427 5.90 -0.73 21.35
CA VAL A 427 6.09 0.08 20.13
C VAL A 427 5.94 -0.84 18.92
N SER A 428 5.20 -0.37 17.93
CA SER A 428 4.94 -1.07 16.67
C SER A 428 5.25 -0.14 15.51
N ILE A 429 6.01 -0.62 14.52
CA ILE A 429 6.32 0.10 13.29
C ILE A 429 5.84 -0.74 12.11
N ALA A 430 4.89 -0.22 11.34
CA ALA A 430 4.38 -0.89 10.15
C ALA A 430 4.88 -0.21 8.87
N GLY A 431 5.08 -1.01 7.83
CA GLY A 431 5.47 -0.51 6.51
C GLY A 431 5.48 -1.61 5.46
N GLN A 432 5.46 -1.20 4.20
CA GLN A 432 5.55 -2.11 3.06
C GLN A 432 6.99 -2.64 2.91
N ALA A 433 7.21 -3.91 2.60
CA ALA A 433 8.53 -4.42 2.21
C ALA A 433 8.95 -3.82 0.87
N SER A 434 10.12 -3.18 0.80
CA SER A 434 10.57 -2.43 -0.38
C SER A 434 10.75 -3.30 -1.63
N ASN A 435 11.04 -4.58 -1.43
CA ASN A 435 11.47 -5.49 -2.50
C ASN A 435 10.31 -6.26 -3.14
N TRP A 436 9.20 -6.45 -2.44
CA TRP A 436 8.10 -7.29 -2.92
C TRP A 436 6.69 -6.82 -2.54
N GLY A 437 6.55 -5.84 -1.64
CA GLY A 437 5.27 -5.15 -1.43
C GLY A 437 4.40 -5.69 -0.30
N ASP A 438 4.84 -6.68 0.48
CA ASP A 438 4.08 -7.22 1.61
C ASP A 438 4.07 -6.22 2.79
N LEU A 439 2.99 -6.21 3.56
CA LEU A 439 2.91 -5.41 4.79
C LEU A 439 3.68 -6.11 5.91
N PHE A 440 4.62 -5.39 6.54
CA PHE A 440 5.36 -5.85 7.71
C PHE A 440 5.05 -5.00 8.93
N VAL A 441 5.09 -5.63 10.10
CA VAL A 441 5.04 -4.96 11.40
C VAL A 441 6.24 -5.40 12.23
N LEU A 442 6.99 -4.42 12.72
CA LEU A 442 8.11 -4.58 13.62
C LEU A 442 7.67 -4.17 15.03
N THR A 443 7.74 -5.06 16.02
CA THR A 443 7.25 -4.78 17.37
C THR A 443 8.30 -5.04 18.45
N THR A 444 8.23 -4.28 19.54
CA THR A 444 8.97 -4.53 20.79
C THR A 444 8.14 -4.13 22.00
N SER A 445 8.33 -4.82 23.13
CA SER A 445 7.82 -4.35 24.42
C SER A 445 8.67 -3.20 24.95
N ILE A 446 8.04 -2.22 25.61
CA ILE A 446 8.76 -1.11 26.23
C ILE A 446 9.77 -1.66 27.25
N GLY A 447 11.04 -1.24 27.13
CA GLY A 447 12.15 -1.71 27.94
C GLY A 447 12.85 -2.99 27.42
N SER A 448 12.33 -3.62 26.36
CA SER A 448 12.98 -4.73 25.67
C SER A 448 13.94 -4.23 24.59
N SER A 449 15.09 -4.91 24.46
CA SER A 449 16.00 -4.75 23.33
C SER A 449 15.67 -5.66 22.13
N THR A 450 14.78 -6.64 22.34
CA THR A 450 14.42 -7.63 21.32
C THR A 450 13.23 -7.15 20.51
N TRP A 451 13.41 -7.11 19.19
CA TRP A 451 12.36 -6.80 18.22
C TRP A 451 11.94 -8.05 17.44
N SER A 452 10.65 -8.12 17.13
CA SER A 452 10.07 -9.12 16.23
C SER A 452 9.63 -8.48 14.92
N ALA A 453 9.78 -9.21 13.82
CA ALA A 453 9.23 -8.85 12.52
C ALA A 453 8.12 -9.84 12.13
N THR A 454 6.96 -9.32 11.75
CA THR A 454 5.81 -10.11 11.30
C THR A 454 5.41 -9.68 9.90
N ASP A 455 5.37 -10.63 8.96
CA ASP A 455 4.76 -10.44 7.65
C ASP A 455 3.23 -10.52 7.79
N VAL A 456 2.59 -9.36 7.84
CA VAL A 456 1.14 -9.22 8.00
C VAL A 456 0.43 -9.72 6.76
N SER A 457 0.89 -9.33 5.57
CA SER A 457 0.26 -9.71 4.30
C SER A 457 0.15 -11.21 4.10
N VAL A 458 1.14 -11.93 4.60
CA VAL A 458 1.23 -13.38 4.49
C VAL A 458 0.44 -14.11 5.59
N THR A 459 0.31 -13.49 6.77
CA THR A 459 -0.49 -14.02 7.90
C THR A 459 -1.98 -13.65 7.80
N ALA A 460 -2.32 -12.60 7.06
CA ALA A 460 -3.65 -12.00 7.06
C ALA A 460 -4.70 -12.70 6.18
N GLY A 461 -4.34 -13.64 5.30
CA GLY A 461 -5.32 -14.29 4.43
C GLY A 461 -4.99 -14.19 2.93
N SER A 462 -5.86 -14.75 2.09
CA SER A 462 -5.77 -14.68 0.62
C SER A 462 -6.00 -13.29 0.02
N ALA A 463 -6.56 -12.37 0.80
CA ALA A 463 -7.09 -11.11 0.30
C ALA A 463 -6.04 -10.01 0.10
N ALA A 464 -4.86 -10.07 0.74
CA ALA A 464 -4.02 -8.88 0.90
C ALA A 464 -2.50 -9.13 0.89
N ARG A 465 -2.02 -9.94 -0.06
CA ARG A 465 -0.58 -10.26 -0.16
C ARG A 465 0.31 -9.05 -0.44
N THR A 466 -0.07 -8.20 -1.38
CA THR A 466 0.70 -6.99 -1.66
C THR A 466 -0.14 -5.79 -1.24
N VAL A 467 0.45 -4.90 -0.47
CA VAL A 467 -0.14 -3.60 -0.12
C VAL A 467 0.49 -2.48 -0.95
N GLY A 468 -0.19 -1.36 -1.07
CA GLY A 468 0.34 -0.13 -1.63
C GLY A 468 1.44 0.43 -0.75
N ALA A 469 2.14 1.44 -1.26
CA ALA A 469 3.26 2.06 -0.56
C ALA A 469 2.85 2.91 0.65
N ALA A 470 1.56 2.97 1.00
CA ALA A 470 1.08 3.75 2.13
C ALA A 470 0.36 2.88 3.16
N VAL A 471 0.79 3.01 4.41
CA VAL A 471 0.25 2.30 5.56
C VAL A 471 -0.13 3.32 6.63
N THR A 472 -1.30 3.13 7.23
CA THR A 472 -1.75 3.83 8.44
C THR A 472 -2.34 2.82 9.41
N GLY A 473 -2.67 3.25 10.62
CA GLY A 473 -3.26 2.38 11.61
C GLY A 473 -3.90 3.12 12.76
N THR A 474 -4.59 2.37 13.59
CA THR A 474 -5.18 2.85 14.84
C THR A 474 -5.08 1.76 15.88
N GLN A 475 -5.08 2.18 17.15
CA GLN A 475 -5.19 1.28 18.28
C GLN A 475 -6.64 1.32 18.79
N VAL A 476 -7.37 0.22 18.65
CA VAL A 476 -8.74 0.09 19.18
C VAL A 476 -8.69 -0.81 20.41
N GLY A 477 -8.68 -0.19 21.60
CA GLY A 477 -8.42 -0.90 22.84
C GLY A 477 -6.97 -1.42 22.90
N THR A 478 -6.79 -2.75 22.94
CA THR A 478 -5.46 -3.40 22.90
C THR A 478 -5.11 -3.97 21.52
N THR A 479 -5.99 -3.83 20.54
CA THR A 479 -5.80 -4.39 19.20
C THR A 479 -5.27 -3.32 18.25
N LEU A 480 -4.16 -3.65 17.58
CA LEU A 480 -3.63 -2.87 16.49
C LEU A 480 -4.38 -3.22 15.20
N THR A 481 -4.94 -2.18 14.57
CA THR A 481 -5.61 -2.28 13.29
C THR A 481 -4.85 -1.44 12.27
N LEU A 482 -4.41 -2.05 11.18
CA LEU A 482 -3.69 -1.39 10.10
C LEU A 482 -4.57 -1.26 8.86
N PHE A 483 -4.32 -0.22 8.08
CA PHE A 483 -5.00 0.04 6.82
C PHE A 483 -3.97 0.34 5.75
N ALA A 484 -4.15 -0.28 4.59
CA ALA A 484 -3.31 -0.02 3.43
C ALA A 484 -4.12 -0.26 2.16
N ALA A 485 -3.77 0.45 1.09
CA ALA A 485 -4.21 0.06 -0.24
C ALA A 485 -3.77 -1.39 -0.52
N GLY A 486 -4.58 -2.20 -1.20
CA GLY A 486 -4.16 -3.50 -1.72
C GLY A 486 -3.88 -3.41 -3.21
N VAL A 487 -2.89 -4.15 -3.70
CA VAL A 487 -2.44 -3.97 -5.10
C VAL A 487 -3.11 -4.93 -6.10
N ASN A 488 -3.89 -5.95 -5.69
CA ASN A 488 -4.49 -6.90 -6.63
C ASN A 488 -5.77 -7.59 -6.09
N SER A 489 -6.91 -6.91 -6.22
CA SER A 489 -8.23 -7.56 -6.20
C SER A 489 -9.06 -7.02 -7.36
N PRO A 490 -9.60 -7.88 -8.24
CA PRO A 490 -9.56 -9.34 -8.16
C PRO A 490 -8.16 -9.94 -8.42
N PRO A 491 -7.95 -11.23 -8.11
CA PRO A 491 -6.69 -11.94 -8.38
C PRO A 491 -6.27 -11.87 -9.86
N PRO A 492 -4.97 -11.99 -10.20
CA PRO A 492 -4.50 -11.93 -11.58
C PRO A 492 -5.21 -12.92 -12.52
N GLN A 493 -5.63 -12.43 -13.69
CA GLN A 493 -6.33 -13.23 -14.71
C GLN A 493 -5.43 -13.45 -15.93
N GLY A 494 -5.82 -14.40 -16.78
CA GLY A 494 -5.14 -14.67 -18.05
C GLY A 494 -4.85 -16.15 -18.25
N VAL A 495 -3.69 -16.44 -18.85
CA VAL A 495 -3.21 -17.80 -19.12
C VAL A 495 -2.14 -18.17 -18.11
N GLY A 496 -2.39 -19.21 -17.32
CA GLY A 496 -1.40 -19.80 -16.42
C GLY A 496 -0.99 -21.21 -16.80
N VAL A 497 -0.50 -21.93 -15.80
CA VAL A 497 -0.01 -23.30 -15.95
C VAL A 497 -0.78 -24.27 -15.05
N TYR A 498 -0.98 -25.49 -15.55
CA TYR A 498 -1.61 -26.60 -14.84
C TYR A 498 -0.71 -27.84 -14.84
N ALA A 499 -0.66 -28.54 -13.70
CA ALA A 499 -0.02 -29.85 -13.53
C ALA A 499 1.44 -29.91 -14.00
N ILE A 500 2.24 -28.90 -13.62
CA ILE A 500 3.69 -28.85 -13.88
C ILE A 500 4.46 -29.58 -12.76
N PRO A 501 5.71 -29.99 -12.98
CA PRO A 501 6.50 -30.64 -11.93
C PRO A 501 6.58 -29.81 -10.65
N SER A 502 6.35 -30.43 -9.49
CA SER A 502 6.19 -29.71 -8.21
C SER A 502 7.40 -28.88 -7.79
N ASN A 503 8.61 -29.33 -8.15
CA ASN A 503 9.84 -28.56 -7.94
C ASN A 503 9.95 -27.30 -8.83
N LYS A 504 8.98 -27.03 -9.70
CA LYS A 504 8.91 -25.84 -10.57
C LYS A 504 7.84 -24.84 -10.15
N TRP A 505 6.98 -25.13 -9.17
CA TRP A 505 5.91 -24.18 -8.77
C TRP A 505 6.45 -22.82 -8.36
N GLY A 506 7.43 -22.76 -7.45
CA GLY A 506 8.09 -21.50 -7.08
C GLY A 506 8.70 -20.77 -8.29
N LYS A 507 9.31 -21.53 -9.21
CA LYS A 507 9.86 -20.97 -10.45
C LYS A 507 8.77 -20.41 -11.38
N ALA A 508 7.61 -21.07 -11.51
CA ALA A 508 6.49 -20.58 -12.30
C ALA A 508 5.98 -19.22 -11.82
N ILE A 509 5.89 -19.05 -10.50
CA ILE A 509 5.51 -17.79 -9.87
C ILE A 509 6.58 -16.71 -10.08
N THR A 510 7.87 -17.07 -9.95
CA THR A 510 8.96 -16.12 -10.20
C THR A 510 9.02 -15.69 -11.66
N ASP A 511 8.83 -16.62 -12.61
CA ASP A 511 8.83 -16.39 -14.05
C ASP A 511 7.62 -15.59 -14.55
N GLY A 512 6.60 -15.39 -13.70
CA GLY A 512 5.51 -14.46 -13.95
C GLY A 512 4.23 -15.08 -14.51
N TRP A 513 4.03 -16.39 -14.37
CA TRP A 513 2.72 -16.99 -14.66
C TRP A 513 1.64 -16.40 -13.73
N PRO A 514 0.54 -15.83 -14.25
CA PRO A 514 -0.50 -15.19 -13.43
C PRO A 514 -1.38 -16.20 -12.69
N ILE A 515 -1.40 -17.46 -13.13
CA ILE A 515 -2.22 -18.54 -12.55
C ILE A 515 -1.35 -19.80 -12.43
N VAL A 516 -1.45 -20.46 -11.28
CA VAL A 516 -0.90 -21.81 -11.06
C VAL A 516 -2.01 -22.75 -10.61
N SER A 517 -1.96 -23.98 -11.08
CA SER A 517 -3.01 -24.96 -10.87
C SER A 517 -2.44 -26.36 -10.72
N GLU A 518 -3.06 -27.18 -9.87
CA GLU A 518 -2.70 -28.58 -9.64
C GLU A 518 -3.90 -29.40 -9.18
N THR A 519 -3.80 -30.72 -9.33
CA THR A 519 -4.73 -31.68 -8.70
C THR A 519 -4.39 -31.87 -7.22
N GLY A 520 -5.27 -31.43 -6.32
CA GLY A 520 -5.10 -31.50 -4.87
C GLY A 520 -5.33 -32.89 -4.26
N GLY A 521 -6.15 -33.71 -4.90
CA GLY A 521 -6.45 -35.08 -4.47
C GLY A 521 -7.16 -35.87 -5.56
N LEU A 522 -7.20 -37.20 -5.43
CA LEU A 522 -7.81 -38.09 -6.41
C LEU A 522 -9.07 -38.78 -5.84
N GLY A 523 -9.91 -39.29 -6.73
CA GLY A 523 -11.12 -40.01 -6.35
C GLY A 523 -10.83 -41.30 -5.59
N THR A 524 -11.65 -41.60 -4.58
CA THR A 524 -11.55 -42.84 -3.79
C THR A 524 -12.81 -43.71 -3.94
N GLN A 525 -12.66 -45.03 -3.78
CA GLN A 525 -13.77 -45.99 -3.88
C GLN A 525 -14.65 -46.07 -2.62
N SER A 526 -14.36 -45.25 -1.62
CA SER A 526 -15.09 -45.15 -0.36
C SER A 526 -15.21 -43.69 0.05
N ALA A 527 -16.19 -43.38 0.91
CA ALA A 527 -16.28 -42.08 1.58
C ALA A 527 -14.91 -41.68 2.15
N PRO A 528 -14.46 -40.43 1.95
CA PRO A 528 -15.23 -39.27 1.48
C PRO A 528 -15.27 -39.08 -0.05
N TRP A 529 -14.95 -40.11 -0.83
CA TRP A 529 -15.00 -40.16 -2.32
C TRP A 529 -13.93 -39.35 -3.03
N VAL A 530 -13.07 -38.71 -2.26
CA VAL A 530 -11.87 -37.97 -2.64
C VAL A 530 -10.82 -38.20 -1.55
N GLY A 531 -9.54 -38.16 -1.89
CA GLY A 531 -8.48 -38.33 -0.92
C GLY A 531 -7.09 -38.04 -1.48
N PHE A 532 -6.13 -37.93 -0.56
CA PHE A 532 -4.72 -37.88 -0.92
C PHE A 532 -4.24 -39.29 -1.30
N THR A 533 -3.50 -39.41 -2.39
CA THR A 533 -3.04 -40.73 -2.89
C THR A 533 -1.64 -41.11 -2.47
N SER A 534 -0.79 -40.12 -2.18
CA SER A 534 0.63 -40.30 -1.83
C SER A 534 0.96 -39.96 -0.38
N THR A 535 0.00 -39.44 0.39
CA THR A 535 0.17 -38.99 1.78
C THR A 535 -1.15 -39.13 2.54
N SER A 536 -1.11 -39.30 3.86
CA SER A 536 -2.28 -39.15 4.73
C SER A 536 -2.32 -37.80 5.45
N ASN A 537 -1.25 -37.00 5.33
CA ASN A 537 -1.08 -35.72 5.99
C ASN A 537 -1.25 -34.57 5.00
N VAL A 538 -2.12 -33.62 5.36
CA VAL A 538 -2.39 -32.41 4.58
C VAL A 538 -1.14 -31.55 4.35
N ALA A 539 -0.17 -31.54 5.28
CA ALA A 539 1.08 -30.79 5.15
C ALA A 539 1.98 -31.26 3.99
N ASN A 540 1.69 -32.44 3.44
CA ASN A 540 2.40 -33.00 2.28
C ASN A 540 1.48 -33.12 1.05
N SER A 541 0.24 -32.62 1.11
CA SER A 541 -0.65 -32.67 -0.05
C SER A 541 -0.14 -31.75 -1.16
N PRO A 542 -0.36 -32.08 -2.45
CA PRO A 542 0.05 -31.21 -3.55
C PRO A 542 -0.54 -29.81 -3.43
N ASP A 543 -1.79 -29.71 -3.01
CA ASP A 543 -2.50 -28.45 -2.85
C ASP A 543 -1.87 -27.57 -1.75
N PHE A 544 -1.63 -28.12 -0.56
CA PHE A 544 -0.94 -27.39 0.51
C PHE A 544 0.45 -26.91 0.08
N LEU A 545 1.23 -27.77 -0.59
CA LEU A 545 2.58 -27.43 -1.04
C LEU A 545 2.61 -26.40 -2.18
N MET A 546 1.57 -26.35 -3.03
CA MET A 546 1.35 -25.26 -3.98
C MET A 546 1.07 -23.96 -3.24
N GLY A 547 0.15 -24.00 -2.26
CA GLY A 547 -0.14 -22.88 -1.37
C GLY A 547 1.10 -22.36 -0.65
N GLN A 548 1.97 -23.24 -0.16
CA GLN A 548 3.26 -22.90 0.45
C GLN A 548 4.23 -22.27 -0.56
N SER A 549 4.22 -22.72 -1.82
CA SER A 549 5.05 -22.14 -2.87
C SER A 549 4.62 -20.72 -3.22
N ILE A 550 3.31 -20.48 -3.33
CA ILE A 550 2.74 -19.13 -3.46
C ILE A 550 3.09 -18.32 -2.21
N TYR A 551 2.94 -18.93 -1.03
CA TYR A 551 3.24 -18.31 0.24
C TYR A 551 4.66 -17.72 0.31
N ASN A 552 5.65 -18.57 0.04
CA ASN A 552 7.07 -18.23 0.09
C ASN A 552 7.52 -17.29 -1.04
N SER A 553 6.73 -17.14 -2.09
CA SER A 553 7.08 -16.28 -3.22
C SER A 553 6.87 -14.79 -2.94
N HIS A 554 6.08 -14.44 -1.92
CA HIS A 554 5.63 -13.07 -1.65
C HIS A 554 4.94 -12.39 -2.85
N LYS A 555 4.37 -13.18 -3.77
CA LYS A 555 3.59 -12.68 -4.91
C LYS A 555 2.13 -13.07 -4.78
N ARG A 556 1.25 -12.26 -5.37
CA ARG A 556 -0.13 -12.65 -5.64
C ARG A 556 -0.20 -13.37 -6.99
N VAL A 557 -0.63 -14.62 -6.98
CA VAL A 557 -0.90 -15.45 -8.16
C VAL A 557 -2.26 -16.11 -7.94
N THR A 558 -3.05 -16.29 -9.00
CA THR A 558 -4.32 -17.02 -8.89
C THR A 558 -4.05 -18.52 -8.73
N TRP A 559 -4.69 -19.12 -7.73
CA TRP A 559 -4.56 -20.54 -7.41
C TRP A 559 -5.85 -21.28 -7.73
N LEU A 560 -5.80 -22.17 -8.72
CA LEU A 560 -6.88 -23.10 -9.03
C LEU A 560 -6.57 -24.46 -8.43
N SER A 561 -7.51 -25.01 -7.65
CA SER A 561 -7.33 -26.28 -6.95
C SER A 561 -8.33 -27.32 -7.47
N PHE A 562 -7.85 -28.32 -8.22
CA PHE A 562 -8.69 -29.35 -8.83
C PHE A 562 -8.75 -30.59 -7.93
N TRP A 563 -9.94 -31.14 -7.70
CA TRP A 563 -10.13 -32.31 -6.83
C TRP A 563 -10.93 -33.37 -7.55
N THR A 564 -10.30 -34.50 -7.85
CA THR A 564 -11.02 -35.59 -8.50
C THR A 564 -11.97 -36.24 -7.48
N VAL A 565 -13.26 -36.22 -7.75
CA VAL A 565 -14.30 -36.73 -6.86
C VAL A 565 -15.01 -37.90 -7.51
N SER A 566 -15.08 -39.04 -6.81
CA SER A 566 -15.81 -40.23 -7.26
C SER A 566 -17.32 -40.10 -7.06
N GLY A 567 -18.09 -40.77 -7.90
CA GLY A 567 -19.55 -40.88 -7.77
C GLY A 567 -19.98 -42.24 -7.23
N PRO A 568 -21.28 -42.59 -7.33
CA PRO A 568 -21.83 -43.83 -6.82
C PRO A 568 -21.12 -45.08 -7.38
N MET A 569 -20.61 -45.91 -6.48
CA MET A 569 -19.99 -47.19 -6.82
C MET A 569 -21.02 -48.15 -7.41
N ARG A 570 -20.56 -49.23 -8.05
CA ARG A 570 -21.44 -50.22 -8.69
C ARG A 570 -22.45 -50.86 -7.72
N SER A 571 -22.13 -50.91 -6.44
CA SER A 571 -23.00 -51.44 -5.37
C SER A 571 -24.00 -50.41 -4.83
N GLU A 572 -23.87 -49.14 -5.20
CA GLU A 572 -24.73 -48.05 -4.74
C GLU A 572 -25.81 -47.70 -5.78
N PRO A 573 -26.99 -47.25 -5.36
CA PRO A 573 -28.03 -46.83 -6.29
C PRO A 573 -27.62 -45.54 -7.00
N ARG A 574 -27.67 -45.53 -8.34
CA ARG A 574 -27.48 -44.30 -9.13
C ARG A 574 -28.76 -43.47 -9.14
N ASN A 575 -28.88 -42.56 -8.19
CA ASN A 575 -30.00 -41.63 -8.09
C ASN A 575 -29.55 -40.24 -7.60
N ALA A 576 -30.42 -39.25 -7.76
CA ALA A 576 -30.20 -37.85 -7.38
C ALA A 576 -29.61 -37.70 -5.96
N THR A 577 -30.24 -38.34 -4.96
CA THR A 577 -29.82 -38.26 -3.56
C THR A 577 -28.41 -38.81 -3.33
N THR A 578 -28.03 -39.90 -4.01
CA THR A 578 -26.71 -40.50 -3.83
C THR A 578 -25.62 -39.61 -4.40
N TYR A 579 -25.83 -39.05 -5.60
CA TYR A 579 -24.91 -38.05 -6.17
C TYR A 579 -24.78 -36.79 -5.30
N TYR A 580 -25.90 -36.28 -4.77
CA TYR A 580 -25.86 -35.16 -3.83
C TYR A 580 -25.01 -35.49 -2.59
N ASN A 581 -25.24 -36.65 -1.97
CA ASN A 581 -24.51 -37.06 -0.77
C ASN A 581 -23.02 -37.27 -1.03
N HIS A 582 -22.65 -37.82 -2.19
CA HIS A 582 -21.25 -37.99 -2.60
C HIS A 582 -20.57 -36.63 -2.79
N GLY A 583 -21.20 -35.73 -3.55
CA GLY A 583 -20.72 -34.36 -3.73
C GLY A 583 -20.58 -33.61 -2.41
N PHE A 584 -21.58 -33.72 -1.52
CA PHE A 584 -21.56 -33.08 -0.21
C PHE A 584 -20.42 -33.58 0.68
N ALA A 585 -20.28 -34.90 0.81
CA ALA A 585 -19.22 -35.49 1.63
C ALA A 585 -17.82 -35.13 1.11
N ALA A 586 -17.62 -35.14 -0.21
CA ALA A 586 -16.37 -34.75 -0.83
C ALA A 586 -16.07 -33.25 -0.61
N GLY A 587 -17.05 -32.38 -0.84
CA GLY A 587 -16.91 -30.94 -0.66
C GLY A 587 -16.58 -30.56 0.78
N ALA A 588 -17.28 -31.15 1.75
CA ALA A 588 -17.01 -30.92 3.17
C ALA A 588 -15.62 -31.44 3.58
N TRP A 589 -15.21 -32.61 3.05
CA TRP A 589 -13.89 -33.14 3.34
C TRP A 589 -12.78 -32.25 2.76
N VAL A 590 -12.88 -31.83 1.50
CA VAL A 590 -11.88 -30.95 0.85
C VAL A 590 -11.76 -29.62 1.59
N ALA A 591 -12.89 -28.97 1.90
CA ALA A 591 -12.88 -27.71 2.64
C ALA A 591 -12.23 -27.86 4.03
N SER A 592 -12.49 -28.98 4.72
CA SER A 592 -11.83 -29.25 6.01
C SER A 592 -10.32 -29.50 5.91
N GLN A 593 -9.81 -29.92 4.74
CA GLN A 593 -8.36 -30.00 4.49
C GLN A 593 -7.78 -28.61 4.26
N ILE A 594 -8.43 -27.79 3.43
CA ILE A 594 -8.01 -26.42 3.14
C ILE A 594 -7.99 -25.55 4.40
N ASP A 595 -8.96 -25.71 5.30
CA ASP A 595 -9.01 -24.97 6.57
C ASP A 595 -7.81 -25.26 7.50
N GLN A 596 -7.17 -26.42 7.36
CA GLN A 596 -5.97 -26.75 8.15
C GLN A 596 -4.74 -25.95 7.70
N TYR A 597 -4.70 -25.43 6.46
CA TYR A 597 -3.52 -24.77 5.89
C TYR A 597 -3.02 -23.63 6.78
N ARG A 598 -3.95 -22.83 7.31
CA ARG A 598 -3.65 -21.70 8.19
C ARG A 598 -2.93 -22.14 9.47
N SER A 599 -3.38 -23.23 10.08
CA SER A 599 -2.76 -23.80 11.29
C SER A 599 -1.36 -24.35 11.05
N LEU A 600 -1.04 -24.65 9.78
CA LEU A 600 0.26 -25.13 9.33
C LEU A 600 1.17 -24.02 8.79
N GLY A 601 0.76 -22.76 8.93
CA GLY A 601 1.55 -21.60 8.52
C GLY A 601 1.33 -21.14 7.08
N VAL A 602 0.34 -21.68 6.35
CA VAL A 602 -0.08 -21.18 5.03
C VAL A 602 -1.37 -20.38 5.18
N GLY A 603 -1.26 -19.06 5.22
CA GLY A 603 -2.39 -18.15 5.40
C GLY A 603 -3.30 -17.99 4.19
N LEU A 604 -3.10 -18.76 3.13
CA LEU A 604 -3.86 -18.64 1.88
C LEU A 604 -4.80 -19.81 1.69
N LYS A 605 -5.84 -19.54 0.89
CA LYS A 605 -6.76 -20.53 0.36
C LYS A 605 -6.76 -20.43 -1.17
N PRO A 606 -7.12 -21.50 -1.88
CA PRO A 606 -7.32 -21.45 -3.33
C PRO A 606 -8.35 -20.38 -3.71
N ASP A 607 -8.15 -19.74 -4.86
CA ASP A 607 -9.13 -18.82 -5.43
C ASP A 607 -10.36 -19.56 -5.93
N TRP A 608 -10.17 -20.80 -6.39
CA TRP A 608 -11.22 -21.72 -6.83
C TRP A 608 -10.94 -23.13 -6.36
N VAL A 609 -11.97 -23.79 -5.83
CA VAL A 609 -11.97 -25.22 -5.46
C VAL A 609 -12.88 -25.95 -6.44
N ILE A 610 -12.27 -26.68 -7.37
CA ILE A 610 -12.90 -27.15 -8.60
C ILE A 610 -13.13 -28.65 -8.48
N LEU A 611 -14.39 -29.08 -8.57
CA LEU A 611 -14.74 -30.49 -8.70
C LEU A 611 -14.24 -30.98 -10.05
N ASP A 612 -13.38 -31.99 -10.02
CA ASP A 612 -12.98 -32.77 -11.17
C ASP A 612 -13.76 -34.11 -11.16
N PRO A 613 -14.61 -34.37 -12.16
CA PRO A 613 -15.46 -35.57 -12.21
C PRO A 613 -14.69 -36.82 -12.67
N GLU A 614 -13.37 -36.77 -12.87
CA GLU A 614 -12.58 -37.90 -13.40
C GLU A 614 -12.39 -39.07 -12.40
N GLY A 615 -13.31 -39.27 -11.46
CA GLY A 615 -13.25 -40.26 -10.39
C GLY A 615 -13.87 -41.63 -10.73
N TYR A 616 -13.93 -42.50 -9.72
CA TYR A 616 -14.57 -43.81 -9.84
C TYR A 616 -16.09 -43.69 -10.02
N PRO A 617 -16.74 -44.64 -10.73
CA PRO A 617 -16.18 -45.94 -11.14
C PRO A 617 -15.55 -46.00 -12.54
N ASP A 618 -15.66 -44.96 -13.35
CA ASP A 618 -15.40 -45.02 -14.80
C ASP A 618 -14.55 -43.86 -15.34
N ASN A 619 -13.83 -43.16 -14.46
CA ASN A 619 -13.08 -41.94 -14.78
C ASN A 619 -13.99 -40.78 -15.23
N HIS A 620 -15.29 -40.86 -14.93
CA HIS A 620 -16.29 -39.81 -15.12
C HIS A 620 -17.29 -39.80 -13.95
N SER A 621 -16.96 -40.47 -12.84
CA SER A 621 -17.82 -40.56 -11.65
C SER A 621 -19.23 -41.11 -11.90
N GLY A 622 -19.39 -41.88 -12.98
CA GLY A 622 -20.68 -42.36 -13.46
C GLY A 622 -21.62 -41.25 -13.90
N LEU A 623 -21.12 -40.04 -14.15
CA LEU A 623 -21.90 -38.86 -14.56
C LEU A 623 -22.18 -38.81 -16.06
N ASP A 624 -21.54 -39.69 -16.83
CA ASP A 624 -21.72 -39.78 -18.28
C ASP A 624 -22.74 -40.85 -18.68
N ALA A 625 -23.72 -40.42 -19.47
CA ALA A 625 -24.67 -41.33 -20.09
C ALA A 625 -23.92 -42.24 -21.09
N PRO A 626 -24.25 -43.54 -21.15
CA PRO A 626 -23.67 -44.43 -22.15
C PRO A 626 -23.85 -43.89 -23.58
N GLY A 627 -22.85 -44.09 -24.45
CA GLY A 627 -22.92 -43.65 -25.85
C GLY A 627 -24.17 -44.17 -26.57
N GLY A 628 -24.86 -43.29 -27.31
CA GLY A 628 -26.09 -43.62 -28.02
C GLY A 628 -27.37 -43.59 -27.16
N SER A 629 -27.28 -43.11 -25.93
CA SER A 629 -28.43 -42.92 -25.03
C SER A 629 -29.52 -42.01 -25.63
N SER A 630 -30.77 -42.26 -25.26
CA SER A 630 -31.91 -41.40 -25.64
C SER A 630 -31.87 -40.06 -24.91
N ASN A 631 -32.58 -39.05 -25.43
CA ASN A 631 -32.69 -37.73 -24.79
C ASN A 631 -33.22 -37.81 -23.35
N ALA A 632 -34.10 -38.77 -23.06
CA ALA A 632 -34.63 -38.98 -21.70
C ALA A 632 -33.54 -39.48 -20.73
N VAL A 633 -32.66 -40.37 -21.20
CA VAL A 633 -31.52 -40.84 -20.40
C VAL A 633 -30.51 -39.71 -20.22
N ILE A 634 -30.20 -38.94 -21.27
CA ILE A 634 -29.31 -37.77 -21.15
C ILE A 634 -29.85 -36.76 -20.13
N ALA A 635 -31.17 -36.47 -20.14
CA ALA A 635 -31.80 -35.60 -19.15
C ALA A 635 -31.73 -36.16 -17.71
N GLN A 636 -31.79 -37.49 -17.55
CA GLN A 636 -31.58 -38.14 -16.27
C GLN A 636 -30.15 -37.92 -15.75
N TYR A 637 -29.13 -38.08 -16.60
CA TYR A 637 -27.73 -37.82 -16.22
C TYR A 637 -27.45 -36.33 -15.99
N ALA A 638 -28.12 -35.42 -16.70
CA ALA A 638 -28.10 -33.99 -16.38
C ALA A 638 -28.62 -33.71 -14.95
N THR A 639 -29.60 -34.48 -14.48
CA THR A 639 -30.06 -34.41 -13.09
C THR A 639 -28.97 -34.91 -12.13
N TYR A 640 -28.24 -35.97 -12.46
CA TYR A 640 -27.13 -36.46 -11.63
C TYR A 640 -26.00 -35.43 -11.52
N TRP A 641 -25.61 -34.82 -12.63
CA TRP A 641 -24.69 -33.68 -12.64
C TRP A 641 -25.16 -32.56 -11.72
N SER A 642 -26.38 -32.06 -11.92
CA SER A 642 -26.94 -30.98 -11.09
C SER A 642 -26.91 -31.32 -9.59
N GLN A 643 -27.22 -32.56 -9.21
CA GLN A 643 -27.24 -32.98 -7.81
C GLN A 643 -25.83 -33.15 -7.23
N MET A 644 -24.88 -33.70 -7.99
CA MET A 644 -23.46 -33.78 -7.59
C MET A 644 -22.90 -32.38 -7.33
N LEU A 645 -23.15 -31.43 -8.24
CA LEU A 645 -22.68 -30.05 -8.13
C LEU A 645 -23.35 -29.29 -6.99
N SER A 646 -24.65 -29.52 -6.76
CA SER A 646 -25.35 -28.95 -5.60
C SER A 646 -24.83 -29.52 -4.28
N GLY A 647 -24.48 -30.81 -4.25
CA GLY A 647 -23.84 -31.44 -3.10
C GLY A 647 -22.47 -30.84 -2.85
N TRP A 648 -21.63 -30.78 -3.88
CA TRP A 648 -20.27 -30.22 -3.81
C TRP A 648 -20.23 -28.82 -3.22
N SER A 649 -21.02 -27.89 -3.76
CA SER A 649 -21.06 -26.51 -3.28
C SER A 649 -21.62 -26.40 -1.87
N ALA A 650 -22.66 -27.17 -1.52
CA ALA A 650 -23.21 -27.21 -0.17
C ALA A 650 -22.21 -27.80 0.84
N GLY A 651 -21.45 -28.82 0.44
CA GLY A 651 -20.41 -29.44 1.26
C GLY A 651 -19.29 -28.47 1.58
N ILE A 652 -18.75 -27.79 0.56
CA ILE A 652 -17.73 -26.73 0.76
C ILE A 652 -18.26 -25.65 1.71
N ALA A 653 -19.43 -25.08 1.40
CA ALA A 653 -20.01 -23.98 2.15
C ALA A 653 -20.39 -24.36 3.60
N SER A 654 -20.63 -25.65 3.88
CA SER A 654 -20.91 -26.13 5.23
C SER A 654 -19.71 -26.06 6.19
N VAL A 655 -18.49 -26.00 5.63
CA VAL A 655 -17.24 -25.90 6.39
C VAL A 655 -16.67 -24.50 6.26
N ASP A 656 -16.52 -24.02 5.03
CA ASP A 656 -16.02 -22.67 4.75
C ASP A 656 -16.82 -22.03 3.60
N PRO A 657 -17.77 -21.12 3.91
CA PRO A 657 -18.56 -20.42 2.90
C PRO A 657 -17.77 -19.37 2.10
N SER A 658 -16.51 -19.09 2.45
CA SER A 658 -15.65 -18.15 1.70
C SER A 658 -14.95 -18.79 0.50
N LEU A 659 -14.94 -20.12 0.39
CA LEU A 659 -14.34 -20.83 -0.75
C LEU A 659 -15.25 -20.80 -1.98
N ASN A 660 -14.65 -20.51 -3.14
CA ASN A 660 -15.39 -20.47 -4.40
C ASN A 660 -15.42 -21.85 -5.06
N ALA A 661 -16.58 -22.52 -5.03
CA ALA A 661 -16.77 -23.79 -5.71
C ALA A 661 -16.88 -23.62 -7.24
N GLY A 662 -16.19 -24.48 -8.00
CA GLY A 662 -16.31 -24.60 -9.45
C GLY A 662 -16.41 -26.05 -9.90
N VAL A 663 -16.56 -26.27 -11.21
CA VAL A 663 -16.58 -27.59 -11.83
C VAL A 663 -15.71 -27.64 -13.08
N TYR A 664 -14.97 -28.73 -13.24
CA TYR A 664 -14.24 -29.09 -14.44
C TYR A 664 -15.09 -30.00 -15.32
N ALA A 665 -15.12 -29.75 -16.63
CA ALA A 665 -15.86 -30.58 -17.58
C ALA A 665 -15.28 -30.48 -18.99
N SER A 666 -15.43 -31.51 -19.79
CA SER A 666 -15.20 -31.45 -21.24
C SER A 666 -16.26 -30.61 -21.96
N GLN A 667 -15.95 -30.19 -23.18
CA GLN A 667 -16.93 -29.52 -24.05
C GLN A 667 -18.20 -30.38 -24.28
N SER A 668 -18.06 -31.71 -24.33
CA SER A 668 -19.19 -32.62 -24.53
C SER A 668 -20.11 -32.65 -23.30
N GLU A 669 -19.53 -32.82 -22.12
CA GLU A 669 -20.27 -32.83 -20.85
C GLU A 669 -21.00 -31.49 -20.64
N TYR A 670 -20.32 -30.37 -20.89
CA TYR A 670 -20.92 -29.04 -20.80
C TYR A 670 -22.18 -28.89 -21.66
N ARG A 671 -22.08 -29.32 -22.93
CA ARG A 671 -23.19 -29.26 -23.89
C ARG A 671 -24.35 -30.17 -23.49
N ASN A 672 -24.06 -31.40 -23.04
CA ASN A 672 -25.08 -32.44 -22.92
C ASN A 672 -25.81 -32.44 -21.59
N TYR A 673 -25.18 -31.98 -20.50
CA TYR A 673 -25.69 -32.19 -19.14
C TYR A 673 -26.14 -30.91 -18.42
N GLY A 674 -26.51 -29.88 -19.21
CA GLY A 674 -27.13 -28.66 -18.67
C GLY A 674 -26.17 -27.77 -17.88
N LEU A 675 -24.85 -27.89 -18.07
CA LEU A 675 -23.88 -27.07 -17.34
C LEU A 675 -23.96 -25.59 -17.69
N VAL A 676 -24.50 -25.23 -18.86
CA VAL A 676 -24.75 -23.81 -19.22
C VAL A 676 -25.72 -23.10 -18.27
N THR A 677 -26.60 -23.83 -17.60
CA THR A 677 -27.53 -23.30 -16.58
C THR A 677 -27.06 -23.57 -15.15
N SER A 678 -25.85 -24.12 -14.97
CA SER A 678 -25.27 -24.34 -13.65
C SER A 678 -25.04 -23.00 -12.95
N SER A 679 -25.36 -22.94 -11.65
CA SER A 679 -24.99 -21.81 -10.80
C SER A 679 -23.50 -21.77 -10.49
N LEU A 680 -22.79 -22.90 -10.69
CA LEU A 680 -21.35 -22.97 -10.51
C LEU A 680 -20.62 -22.53 -11.78
N PRO A 681 -19.53 -21.75 -11.63
CA PRO A 681 -18.54 -21.53 -12.66
C PRO A 681 -17.96 -22.82 -13.24
N VAL A 682 -17.81 -22.85 -14.57
CA VAL A 682 -17.30 -24.03 -15.30
C VAL A 682 -15.93 -23.75 -15.90
N PHE A 683 -15.02 -24.72 -15.73
CA PHE A 683 -13.67 -24.76 -16.29
C PHE A 683 -13.63 -25.87 -17.34
N VAL A 684 -13.44 -25.51 -18.61
CA VAL A 684 -13.65 -26.45 -19.72
C VAL A 684 -12.35 -27.06 -20.21
N ALA A 685 -12.29 -28.38 -20.31
CA ALA A 685 -11.17 -29.11 -20.89
C ALA A 685 -11.06 -28.88 -22.40
N LEU A 686 -9.86 -28.53 -22.90
CA LEU A 686 -9.57 -28.42 -24.33
C LEU A 686 -8.29 -29.17 -24.72
N ALA A 687 -8.32 -29.86 -25.86
CA ALA A 687 -7.11 -30.38 -26.48
C ALA A 687 -6.54 -29.35 -27.47
N PHE A 688 -5.23 -29.09 -27.44
CA PHE A 688 -4.55 -28.47 -28.58
C PHE A 688 -4.31 -29.52 -29.67
N GLY A 689 -5.04 -29.42 -30.79
CA GLY A 689 -4.73 -30.15 -32.03
C GLY A 689 -3.74 -29.39 -32.91
N GLY A 690 -3.36 -29.97 -34.06
CA GLY A 690 -2.40 -29.39 -35.02
C GLY A 690 -2.79 -28.04 -35.67
N GLY A 691 -3.90 -27.44 -35.26
CA GLY A 691 -4.37 -26.11 -35.65
C GLY A 691 -5.07 -25.33 -34.53
N GLY A 692 -4.88 -25.72 -33.26
CA GLY A 692 -5.58 -25.15 -32.11
C GLY A 692 -6.78 -25.99 -31.62
N PRO A 693 -7.44 -25.58 -30.53
CA PRO A 693 -8.66 -26.23 -30.04
C PRO A 693 -9.84 -26.01 -31.01
N ILE A 694 -10.67 -27.04 -31.15
CA ILE A 694 -11.87 -27.01 -32.02
C ILE A 694 -13.11 -26.83 -31.14
N PRO A 695 -13.97 -25.82 -31.40
CA PRO A 695 -15.19 -25.61 -30.65
C PRO A 695 -16.22 -26.69 -30.96
N VAL A 696 -16.85 -27.23 -29.93
CA VAL A 696 -18.03 -28.08 -30.03
C VAL A 696 -19.27 -27.18 -30.04
N PRO A 697 -20.13 -27.23 -31.07
CA PRO A 697 -21.36 -26.43 -31.09
C PRO A 697 -22.23 -26.69 -29.86
N GLY A 698 -22.68 -25.62 -29.20
CA GLY A 698 -23.45 -25.67 -27.95
C GLY A 698 -22.60 -25.75 -26.68
N ALA A 699 -21.26 -25.83 -26.78
CA ALA A 699 -20.34 -25.76 -25.65
C ALA A 699 -19.85 -24.31 -25.39
N SER A 700 -20.79 -23.37 -25.34
CA SER A 700 -20.53 -21.96 -25.03
C SER A 700 -21.55 -21.44 -24.02
N GLY A 701 -21.11 -20.60 -23.10
CA GLY A 701 -21.99 -19.91 -22.16
C GLY A 701 -21.24 -18.97 -21.24
N SER A 702 -22.00 -18.07 -20.59
CA SER A 702 -21.46 -16.97 -19.79
C SER A 702 -20.91 -17.40 -18.42
N ASN A 703 -21.20 -18.63 -17.99
CA ASN A 703 -20.68 -19.22 -16.75
C ASN A 703 -19.36 -19.99 -16.95
N ILE A 704 -18.85 -20.10 -18.18
CA ILE A 704 -17.48 -20.57 -18.43
C ILE A 704 -16.51 -19.50 -17.94
N ARG A 705 -15.61 -19.86 -17.03
CA ARG A 705 -14.60 -18.94 -16.47
C ARG A 705 -13.19 -19.20 -16.96
N GLY A 706 -12.90 -20.42 -17.43
CA GLY A 706 -11.57 -20.78 -17.90
C GLY A 706 -11.58 -22.01 -18.78
N PHE A 707 -10.51 -22.15 -19.55
CA PHE A 707 -10.23 -23.29 -20.40
C PHE A 707 -8.92 -23.93 -19.95
N ILE A 708 -8.98 -25.21 -19.63
CA ILE A 708 -7.86 -26.02 -19.13
C ILE A 708 -7.36 -26.85 -20.30
N THR A 709 -6.20 -26.48 -20.82
CA THR A 709 -5.73 -27.05 -22.08
C THR A 709 -4.63 -28.07 -21.86
N PHE A 710 -4.68 -29.18 -22.58
CA PHE A 710 -3.67 -30.22 -22.53
C PHE A 710 -2.88 -30.34 -23.83
N ASN A 711 -1.65 -30.85 -23.72
CA ASN A 711 -0.65 -30.98 -24.79
C ASN A 711 -0.09 -29.64 -25.32
N ALA A 712 0.08 -28.64 -24.44
CA ALA A 712 0.82 -27.43 -24.78
C ALA A 712 2.30 -27.74 -25.08
N THR A 713 2.95 -26.91 -25.92
CA THR A 713 4.33 -27.13 -26.37
C THR A 713 5.22 -25.94 -26.04
N CYS A 714 6.35 -26.22 -25.37
CA CYS A 714 7.34 -25.18 -25.04
C CYS A 714 8.25 -24.78 -26.21
N THR A 715 8.33 -25.61 -27.27
CA THR A 715 9.30 -25.42 -28.35
C THR A 715 8.63 -25.58 -29.72
N PRO A 716 8.86 -24.64 -30.65
CA PRO A 716 9.59 -23.37 -30.47
C PRO A 716 8.83 -22.37 -29.57
N PRO A 717 9.49 -21.36 -28.98
CA PRO A 717 8.80 -20.33 -28.15
C PRO A 717 7.65 -19.61 -28.88
N SER A 718 7.73 -19.50 -30.21
CA SER A 718 6.64 -18.96 -31.04
C SER A 718 5.36 -19.81 -30.98
N ALA A 719 5.48 -21.13 -30.75
CA ALA A 719 4.33 -22.01 -30.56
C ALA A 719 3.64 -21.72 -29.22
N LEU A 720 4.41 -21.61 -28.12
CA LEU A 720 3.88 -21.23 -26.81
C LEU A 720 3.15 -19.89 -26.86
N LYS A 721 3.79 -18.87 -27.45
CA LYS A 721 3.18 -17.54 -27.66
C LYS A 721 1.86 -17.61 -28.43
N SER A 722 1.79 -18.46 -29.46
CA SER A 722 0.57 -18.67 -30.24
C SER A 722 -0.52 -19.36 -29.43
N GLN A 723 -0.17 -20.27 -28.52
CA GLN A 723 -1.12 -20.96 -27.64
C GLN A 723 -1.67 -20.01 -26.58
N GLU A 724 -0.82 -19.20 -25.94
CA GLU A 724 -1.23 -18.13 -25.04
C GLU A 724 -2.15 -17.13 -25.73
N ASN A 725 -1.75 -16.61 -26.89
CA ASN A 725 -2.58 -15.70 -27.67
C ASN A 725 -3.93 -16.31 -28.05
N THR A 726 -3.99 -17.60 -28.38
CA THR A 726 -5.24 -18.29 -28.69
C THR A 726 -6.19 -18.25 -27.49
N LEU A 727 -5.68 -18.50 -26.28
CA LEU A 727 -6.45 -18.50 -25.05
C LEU A 727 -6.80 -17.08 -24.55
N LEU A 728 -6.09 -16.05 -24.98
CA LEU A 728 -6.45 -14.67 -24.64
C LEU A 728 -7.56 -14.10 -25.53
N ASN A 729 -7.93 -14.77 -26.63
CA ASN A 729 -8.87 -14.26 -27.62
C ASN A 729 -10.16 -15.10 -27.73
N PRO A 730 -11.32 -14.49 -28.07
CA PRO A 730 -12.54 -15.23 -28.36
C PRO A 730 -12.32 -16.30 -29.46
N PRO A 731 -12.98 -17.46 -29.36
CA PRO A 731 -13.97 -17.84 -28.34
C PRO A 731 -13.37 -18.38 -27.03
N TRP A 732 -12.03 -18.39 -26.90
CA TRP A 732 -11.32 -19.05 -25.80
C TRP A 732 -10.85 -18.10 -24.69
N GLY A 733 -11.24 -16.82 -24.75
CA GLY A 733 -10.88 -15.74 -23.82
C GLY A 733 -11.47 -15.86 -22.41
N GLY A 734 -11.27 -17.00 -21.74
CA GLY A 734 -11.59 -17.21 -20.33
C GLY A 734 -10.67 -16.42 -19.41
N GLN A 735 -11.17 -16.08 -18.22
CA GLN A 735 -10.43 -15.34 -17.19
C GLN A 735 -9.34 -16.19 -16.53
N PHE A 736 -9.56 -17.50 -16.44
CA PHE A 736 -8.72 -18.44 -15.71
C PHE A 736 -8.24 -19.60 -16.59
N ASN A 737 -7.61 -19.27 -17.72
CA ASN A 737 -7.11 -20.26 -18.65
C ASN A 737 -5.80 -20.86 -18.16
N THR A 738 -5.54 -22.12 -18.51
CA THR A 738 -4.26 -22.76 -18.20
C THR A 738 -3.74 -23.63 -19.33
N LEU A 739 -2.41 -23.71 -19.41
CA LEU A 739 -1.65 -24.60 -20.28
C LEU A 739 -1.08 -25.75 -19.44
N GLN A 740 -1.38 -26.98 -19.83
CA GLN A 740 -0.72 -28.18 -19.34
C GLN A 740 0.24 -28.69 -20.39
N PHE A 741 1.52 -28.69 -20.03
CA PHE A 741 2.58 -29.23 -20.87
C PHE A 741 2.60 -30.77 -20.83
N ILE A 742 3.29 -31.37 -21.79
CA ILE A 742 3.59 -32.81 -21.75
C ILE A 742 4.30 -33.13 -20.42
N SER A 743 3.97 -34.27 -19.84
CA SER A 743 4.46 -34.70 -18.52
C SER A 743 5.97 -34.48 -18.35
N GLY A 744 6.34 -33.82 -17.24
CA GLY A 744 7.74 -33.53 -16.89
C GLY A 744 8.32 -32.25 -17.47
N VAL A 745 7.56 -31.49 -18.28
CA VAL A 745 8.04 -30.27 -18.95
C VAL A 745 7.53 -29.01 -18.25
N TYR A 746 8.38 -27.98 -18.19
CA TYR A 746 8.04 -26.62 -17.74
C TYR A 746 8.78 -25.59 -18.60
N CYS A 747 8.09 -24.50 -18.95
CA CYS A 747 8.69 -23.30 -19.55
C CYS A 747 8.05 -22.02 -18.97
N PRO A 748 8.79 -20.89 -18.98
CA PRO A 748 8.24 -19.58 -18.61
C PRO A 748 7.19 -19.09 -19.64
N PRO A 749 6.35 -18.09 -19.30
CA PRO A 749 5.45 -17.47 -20.27
C PRO A 749 6.21 -16.79 -21.41
N ALA A 750 5.55 -16.61 -22.58
CA ALA A 750 6.20 -16.27 -23.86
C ALA A 750 6.35 -14.78 -24.23
#